data_AF-A0AAU7G2M0-F1
#
_entry.id   AF-A0AAU7G2M0-F1
#
_cell.length_a   1.000
_cell.length_b   1.000
_cell.length_c   1.000
_cell.angle_alpha   90.00
_cell.angle_beta   90.00
_cell.angle_gamma   90.00
#
_symmetry.space_group_name_H-M   'P 1'
#
loop_
_entity.id
_entity.type
_entity.pdbx_description
1 polymer ?
#
loop_
_entity_poly.entity_id
_entity_poly.type
_entity_poly.pdbx_seq_one_letter_code
_entity_poly.pdbx_strand_id
1 'polypeptide(L)'
;MSEYNKTIITNEGIDLARRANKGTATFSLTRGVSSTDNLSEKTVEELQNLTQLPSIQQSVKLSDVGDTSDNSDTVLGVRMTFDNQNLKTGYNVHTVGIYAKEPDKNEILYGIATAKTPEYIPDFSEQTLFKFDFLMYLVIGRTDKVTVEVSPDDVYRKKEVYSKSEVDTAVAKLDKKNAEIVKSLSDYKLENSTYHTNFEKSVTDRLGTKADKTTVEQQLGTKADKSNTYTKDEVNSKVAPKADKGYVDSELNKKADKATTYTKTEVDNKIAGQVKSVNGHTANASGAVTLPTLTANVLTGYDVKNKAATFDNNAHFDANGLFSRWTVDQGVIGQLADAINAKLPIEAGDPNGDLLDYAGNKIVYWNGNGDGVKNLPPMNNKKWFFAVKLFYLGWGSVTVVDQDGSYWLNTKNDDIWTGWRSVITNEHLKKLKFVKQSLDQNGNIFQDTKFVTQEADGTYKINIFDSDWTANKVSWLLNNTKSYSIQNNTDLNNVKNTGFYNAAGPSGLKNSPVSAWFSMSVNANQWNGQQTLYDTNSGQLYVRTWNSTRFTDWQRIANAGDLTNQSITSITDYDVASEGWHNTQVGKFDPSGHFANLLVDAGALKPIAEAINNLNTNLTTMRTELMNLKKRTDYNTPQGEFNNTTVNLNNLRSTGMYRLSNCHVQSGPYPTDNAHWVYVKVTVFDANTVYQTLYEGDNMYGRKSSSPTNWDQWHQYLNKTV
;
A
#
# COMPACT_ATOMS: atom_id res chain seq x y z
N MET A 1 -4.35 -33.17 48.53
CA MET A 1 -5.52 -32.37 48.11
C MET A 1 -6.74 -33.04 48.70
N SER A 2 -7.61 -32.29 49.34
CA SER A 2 -8.88 -32.82 49.86
C SER A 2 -9.79 -33.33 48.73
N GLU A 3 -10.66 -34.28 49.06
CA GLU A 3 -11.61 -34.89 48.14
C GLU A 3 -12.95 -35.12 48.85
N TYR A 4 -14.06 -34.78 48.19
CA TYR A 4 -15.40 -34.86 48.76
C TYR A 4 -16.35 -35.67 47.88
N ASN A 5 -17.34 -36.29 48.52
CA ASN A 5 -18.43 -36.98 47.84
C ASN A 5 -19.37 -36.00 47.15
N LYS A 6 -20.20 -36.51 46.23
CA LYS A 6 -21.24 -35.72 45.57
C LYS A 6 -22.21 -35.14 46.59
N THR A 7 -22.69 -33.92 46.32
CA THR A 7 -23.69 -33.26 47.16
C THR A 7 -24.98 -34.07 47.25
N ILE A 8 -25.48 -34.27 48.46
CA ILE A 8 -26.79 -34.84 48.75
C ILE A 8 -27.71 -33.70 49.18
N ILE A 9 -28.84 -33.53 48.48
CA ILE A 9 -29.87 -32.54 48.83
C ILE A 9 -30.80 -33.15 49.88
N THR A 10 -31.10 -32.42 50.96
CA THR A 10 -31.98 -32.89 52.04
C THR A 10 -33.43 -33.01 51.57
N ASN A 11 -34.28 -33.67 52.33
CA ASN A 11 -35.71 -33.79 52.01
C ASN A 11 -36.39 -32.41 51.91
N GLU A 12 -36.03 -31.46 52.79
CA GLU A 12 -36.52 -30.09 52.74
C GLU A 12 -35.97 -29.33 51.51
N GLY A 13 -34.70 -29.52 51.18
CA GLY A 13 -34.07 -28.95 49.97
C GLY A 13 -34.69 -29.48 48.67
N ILE A 14 -34.99 -30.79 48.61
CA ILE A 14 -35.65 -31.42 47.46
C ILE A 14 -37.07 -30.86 47.28
N ASP A 15 -37.82 -30.72 48.38
CA ASP A 15 -39.16 -30.12 48.33
C ASP A 15 -39.12 -28.67 47.82
N LEU A 16 -38.17 -27.88 48.32
CA LEU A 16 -37.96 -26.51 47.91
C LEU A 16 -37.57 -26.39 46.43
N ALA A 17 -36.60 -27.19 45.96
CA ALA A 17 -36.19 -27.25 44.55
C ALA A 17 -37.37 -27.61 43.64
N ARG A 18 -38.21 -28.57 44.06
CA ARG A 18 -39.40 -29.00 43.32
C ARG A 18 -40.43 -27.88 43.19
N ARG A 19 -40.65 -27.12 44.27
CA ARG A 19 -41.59 -25.98 44.28
C ARG A 19 -41.04 -24.80 43.47
N ALA A 20 -39.73 -24.55 43.50
CA ALA A 20 -39.09 -23.55 42.64
C ALA A 20 -39.21 -23.92 41.16
N ASN A 21 -38.99 -25.19 40.79
CA ASN A 21 -39.17 -25.66 39.41
C ASN A 21 -40.61 -25.47 38.90
N LYS A 22 -41.61 -25.70 39.77
CA LYS A 22 -43.02 -25.44 39.46
C LYS A 22 -43.40 -23.94 39.46
N GLY A 23 -42.46 -23.05 39.79
CA GLY A 23 -42.70 -21.60 39.88
C GLY A 23 -43.54 -21.18 41.10
N THR A 24 -43.74 -22.07 42.06
CA THR A 24 -44.61 -21.84 43.25
C THR A 24 -43.83 -21.37 44.48
N ALA A 25 -42.50 -21.28 44.40
CA ALA A 25 -41.65 -20.77 45.47
C ALA A 25 -40.42 -20.07 44.89
N THR A 26 -39.88 -19.12 45.64
CA THR A 26 -38.58 -18.49 45.42
C THR A 26 -37.78 -18.57 46.70
N PHE A 27 -36.46 -18.72 46.61
CA PHE A 27 -35.61 -18.82 47.81
C PHE A 27 -34.23 -18.21 47.61
N SER A 28 -33.60 -17.79 48.70
CA SER A 28 -32.19 -17.40 48.74
C SER A 28 -31.34 -18.56 49.24
N LEU A 29 -30.18 -18.80 48.62
CA LEU A 29 -29.07 -19.49 49.28
C LEU A 29 -28.34 -18.47 50.15
N THR A 30 -28.19 -18.78 51.44
CA THR A 30 -27.87 -17.77 52.47
C THR A 30 -26.44 -17.90 53.00
N ARG A 31 -26.00 -19.11 53.32
CA ARG A 31 -24.69 -19.36 53.93
C ARG A 31 -24.17 -20.78 53.73
N GLY A 32 -22.86 -20.88 53.68
CA GLY A 32 -22.11 -22.12 53.75
C GLY A 32 -21.67 -22.43 55.16
N VAL A 33 -21.63 -23.71 55.54
CA VAL A 33 -21.12 -24.14 56.85
C VAL A 33 -20.16 -25.31 56.71
N SER A 34 -19.18 -25.37 57.60
CA SER A 34 -18.25 -26.49 57.73
C SER A 34 -18.42 -27.15 59.10
N SER A 35 -18.27 -28.48 59.15
CA SER A 35 -18.41 -29.28 60.37
C SER A 35 -17.24 -30.26 60.53
N THR A 36 -16.91 -30.52 61.79
CA THR A 36 -15.95 -31.55 62.21
C THR A 36 -16.52 -32.96 62.17
N ASP A 37 -17.84 -33.11 62.09
CA ASP A 37 -18.47 -34.43 62.16
C ASP A 37 -18.23 -35.19 60.85
N ASN A 38 -17.69 -36.41 61.00
CA ASN A 38 -17.54 -37.33 59.88
C ASN A 38 -18.86 -38.06 59.62
N LEU A 39 -19.63 -37.56 58.65
CA LEU A 39 -20.89 -38.17 58.22
C LEU A 39 -20.73 -39.05 56.98
N SER A 40 -19.50 -39.35 56.55
CA SER A 40 -19.24 -40.11 55.31
C SER A 40 -19.74 -41.57 55.35
N GLU A 41 -19.90 -42.15 56.54
CA GLU A 41 -20.42 -43.51 56.74
C GLU A 41 -21.96 -43.57 56.78
N LYS A 42 -22.66 -42.43 56.81
CA LYS A 42 -24.13 -42.40 56.77
C LYS A 42 -24.63 -42.77 55.37
N THR A 43 -25.76 -43.46 55.35
CA THR A 43 -26.49 -43.73 54.11
C THR A 43 -27.06 -42.44 53.50
N VAL A 44 -27.36 -42.46 52.21
CA VAL A 44 -27.99 -41.32 51.53
C VAL A 44 -29.31 -40.92 52.21
N GLU A 45 -30.12 -41.89 52.63
CA GLU A 45 -31.40 -41.64 53.31
C GLU A 45 -31.19 -40.94 54.67
N GLU A 46 -30.19 -41.35 55.45
CA GLU A 46 -29.85 -40.69 56.71
C GLU A 46 -29.36 -39.25 56.50
N LEU A 47 -28.57 -39.00 55.45
CA LEU A 47 -28.11 -37.65 55.11
C LEU A 47 -29.28 -36.78 54.60
N GLN A 48 -30.23 -37.35 53.86
CA GLN A 48 -31.42 -36.63 53.38
C GLN A 48 -32.37 -36.22 54.50
N ASN A 49 -32.43 -36.99 55.58
CA ASN A 49 -33.26 -36.72 56.75
C ASN A 49 -32.69 -35.64 57.69
N LEU A 50 -31.48 -35.13 57.43
CA LEU A 50 -30.90 -34.05 58.23
C LEU A 50 -31.62 -32.72 57.95
N THR A 51 -32.07 -32.07 59.03
CA THR A 51 -32.68 -30.73 58.98
C THR A 51 -31.68 -29.62 59.37
N GLN A 52 -30.60 -29.99 60.06
CA GLN A 52 -29.48 -29.12 60.43
C GLN A 52 -28.17 -29.89 60.40
N LEU A 53 -27.06 -29.18 60.13
CA LEU A 53 -25.73 -29.78 60.18
C LEU A 53 -25.20 -29.72 61.63
N PRO A 54 -24.78 -30.85 62.23
CA PRO A 54 -24.22 -30.87 63.58
C PRO A 54 -22.78 -30.32 63.61
N SER A 55 -22.31 -29.92 64.80
CA SER A 55 -20.92 -29.52 65.09
C SER A 55 -20.31 -28.51 64.11
N ILE A 56 -21.08 -27.48 63.72
CA ILE A 56 -20.61 -26.42 62.82
C ILE A 56 -19.44 -25.66 63.46
N GLN A 57 -18.31 -25.59 62.75
CA GLN A 57 -17.13 -24.82 63.15
C GLN A 57 -17.11 -23.44 62.50
N GLN A 58 -17.51 -23.32 61.23
CA GLN A 58 -17.57 -22.03 60.54
C GLN A 58 -18.88 -21.89 59.78
N SER A 59 -19.37 -20.66 59.74
CA SER A 59 -20.51 -20.24 58.94
C SER A 59 -20.07 -19.04 58.11
N VAL A 60 -20.02 -19.20 56.79
CA VAL A 60 -19.49 -18.21 55.85
C VAL A 60 -20.57 -17.73 54.91
N LYS A 61 -20.48 -16.46 54.50
CA LYS A 61 -21.27 -15.96 53.38
C LYS A 61 -20.80 -16.63 52.10
N LEU A 62 -21.69 -16.69 51.11
CA LEU A 62 -21.37 -17.27 49.81
C LEU A 62 -20.48 -16.28 49.05
N SER A 63 -19.43 -16.77 48.39
CA SER A 63 -18.40 -15.92 47.77
C SER A 63 -18.65 -15.67 46.29
N ASP A 64 -19.18 -16.66 45.57
CA ASP A 64 -19.40 -16.56 44.12
C ASP A 64 -20.42 -17.62 43.63
N VAL A 65 -21.00 -17.37 42.47
CA VAL A 65 -21.88 -18.30 41.74
C VAL A 65 -21.21 -18.65 40.41
N GLY A 66 -20.73 -19.88 40.29
CA GLY A 66 -20.14 -20.40 39.07
C GLY A 66 -21.20 -21.00 38.15
N ASP A 67 -21.28 -20.49 36.92
CA ASP A 67 -22.09 -21.09 35.85
C ASP A 67 -21.47 -22.43 35.40
N THR A 68 -22.31 -23.46 35.23
CA THR A 68 -21.88 -24.71 34.58
C THR A 68 -22.36 -24.73 33.14
N SER A 69 -21.47 -25.04 32.19
CA SER A 69 -21.76 -24.98 30.75
C SER A 69 -22.78 -26.02 30.27
N ASP A 70 -23.15 -26.99 31.11
CA ASP A 70 -23.85 -28.19 30.65
C ASP A 70 -25.29 -28.32 31.18
N ASN A 71 -25.76 -27.51 32.16
CA ASN A 71 -27.15 -27.46 32.66
C ASN A 71 -27.43 -26.22 33.55
N SER A 72 -27.03 -25.03 33.10
CA SER A 72 -27.08 -23.77 33.89
C SER A 72 -28.46 -23.41 34.45
N ASP A 73 -29.56 -23.85 33.84
CA ASP A 73 -30.91 -23.46 34.27
C ASP A 73 -31.41 -24.19 35.53
N THR A 74 -30.79 -25.34 35.88
CA THR A 74 -31.29 -26.22 36.95
C THR A 74 -30.22 -26.61 37.98
N VAL A 75 -28.94 -26.41 37.68
CA VAL A 75 -27.81 -26.70 38.57
C VAL A 75 -26.95 -25.46 38.76
N LEU A 76 -26.62 -25.15 40.01
CA LEU A 76 -25.82 -24.00 40.40
C LEU A 76 -24.54 -24.43 41.11
N GLY A 77 -23.39 -23.90 40.69
CA GLY A 77 -22.14 -24.03 41.45
C GLY A 77 -22.00 -22.87 42.43
N VAL A 78 -21.93 -23.14 43.72
CA VAL A 78 -21.82 -22.10 44.75
C VAL A 78 -20.48 -22.22 45.46
N ARG A 79 -19.70 -21.14 45.43
CA ARG A 79 -18.40 -21.08 46.11
C ARG A 79 -18.56 -20.56 47.54
N MET A 80 -17.88 -21.24 48.45
CA MET A 80 -17.78 -20.89 49.87
C MET A 80 -16.30 -20.86 50.24
N THR A 81 -15.83 -19.76 50.81
CA THR A 81 -14.44 -19.63 51.26
C THR A 81 -14.38 -19.70 52.78
N PHE A 82 -13.69 -20.70 53.30
CA PHE A 82 -13.41 -20.86 54.73
C PHE A 82 -11.98 -20.41 55.02
N ASP A 83 -11.79 -19.44 55.91
CA ASP A 83 -10.47 -18.97 56.32
C ASP A 83 -10.19 -19.26 57.80
N ASN A 84 -8.91 -19.22 58.17
CA ASN A 84 -8.52 -19.40 59.58
C ASN A 84 -8.50 -18.10 60.39
N GLN A 85 -8.79 -16.91 59.83
CA GLN A 85 -8.47 -15.62 60.48
C GLN A 85 -9.09 -15.49 61.89
N ASN A 86 -10.30 -16.03 62.08
CA ASN A 86 -11.01 -16.00 63.35
C ASN A 86 -11.04 -17.38 64.06
N LEU A 87 -10.26 -18.34 63.57
CA LEU A 87 -10.24 -19.72 64.06
C LEU A 87 -9.22 -19.90 65.19
N LYS A 88 -9.71 -20.29 66.37
CA LYS A 88 -8.88 -20.48 67.58
C LYS A 88 -8.26 -21.87 67.69
N THR A 89 -8.81 -22.85 66.99
CA THR A 89 -8.35 -24.25 67.03
C THR A 89 -8.53 -24.83 65.65
N GLY A 90 -7.46 -25.39 65.09
CA GLY A 90 -7.52 -26.02 63.77
C GLY A 90 -8.40 -27.26 63.76
N TYR A 91 -9.02 -27.56 62.62
CA TYR A 91 -9.91 -28.71 62.49
C TYR A 91 -9.95 -29.26 61.07
N ASN A 92 -10.36 -30.53 60.94
CA ASN A 92 -10.63 -31.17 59.66
C ASN A 92 -12.06 -30.89 59.21
N VAL A 93 -12.21 -30.33 58.01
CA VAL A 93 -13.51 -30.09 57.37
C VAL A 93 -14.05 -31.42 56.85
N HIS A 94 -14.77 -32.15 57.71
CA HIS A 94 -15.31 -33.46 57.37
C HIS A 94 -16.63 -33.37 56.60
N THR A 95 -17.43 -32.35 56.86
CA THR A 95 -18.72 -32.17 56.17
C THR A 95 -18.96 -30.68 55.89
N VAL A 96 -19.41 -30.36 54.68
CA VAL A 96 -19.82 -29.02 54.27
C VAL A 96 -21.33 -29.03 54.00
N GLY A 97 -22.05 -28.05 54.53
CA GLY A 97 -23.48 -27.85 54.29
C GLY A 97 -23.77 -26.49 53.68
N ILE A 98 -24.89 -26.38 52.98
CA ILE A 98 -25.41 -25.10 52.49
C ILE A 98 -26.86 -24.91 52.92
N TYR A 99 -27.19 -23.69 53.34
CA TYR A 99 -28.51 -23.33 53.82
C TYR A 99 -29.28 -22.47 52.82
N ALA A 100 -30.61 -22.59 52.86
CA ALA A 100 -31.55 -21.87 52.00
C ALA A 100 -32.73 -21.30 52.81
N LYS A 101 -33.31 -20.19 52.33
CA LYS A 101 -34.44 -19.53 52.97
C LYS A 101 -35.44 -18.99 51.96
N GLU A 102 -36.71 -19.38 52.11
CA GLU A 102 -37.81 -18.72 51.40
C GLU A 102 -38.20 -17.41 52.12
N PRO A 103 -38.78 -16.42 51.40
CA PRO A 103 -39.41 -15.28 52.04
C PRO A 103 -40.37 -15.74 53.14
N ASP A 104 -40.25 -15.12 54.33
CA ASP A 104 -41.12 -15.33 55.49
C ASP A 104 -41.15 -16.76 56.09
N LYS A 105 -40.19 -17.64 55.74
CA LYS A 105 -40.01 -18.95 56.37
C LYS A 105 -38.66 -19.07 57.09
N ASN A 106 -38.53 -20.13 57.90
CA ASN A 106 -37.27 -20.48 58.55
C ASN A 106 -36.22 -20.95 57.52
N GLU A 107 -34.95 -20.72 57.86
CA GLU A 107 -33.82 -21.22 57.09
C GLU A 107 -33.70 -22.75 57.27
N ILE A 108 -33.46 -23.47 56.17
CA ILE A 108 -33.35 -24.93 56.13
C ILE A 108 -31.98 -25.36 55.63
N LEU A 109 -31.51 -26.53 56.07
CA LEU A 109 -30.34 -27.17 55.46
C LEU A 109 -30.73 -27.69 54.09
N TYR A 110 -30.11 -27.18 53.03
CA TYR A 110 -30.49 -27.48 51.66
C TYR A 110 -29.70 -28.65 51.08
N GLY A 111 -28.39 -28.66 51.28
CA GLY A 111 -27.51 -29.71 50.75
C GLY A 111 -26.26 -29.94 51.58
N ILE A 112 -25.68 -31.13 51.45
CA ILE A 112 -24.56 -31.63 52.27
C ILE A 112 -23.55 -32.33 51.36
N ALA A 113 -22.25 -32.09 51.57
CA ALA A 113 -21.15 -32.84 50.98
C ALA A 113 -20.21 -33.36 52.08
N THR A 114 -19.95 -34.66 52.10
CA THR A 114 -19.05 -35.32 53.08
C THR A 114 -17.67 -35.55 52.47
N ALA A 115 -16.63 -35.43 53.27
CA ALA A 115 -15.25 -35.64 52.84
C ALA A 115 -14.96 -37.14 52.65
N LYS A 116 -14.25 -37.49 51.58
CA LYS A 116 -13.47 -38.74 51.49
C LYS A 116 -12.11 -38.54 52.14
N THR A 117 -11.47 -37.40 51.81
CA THR A 117 -10.23 -36.92 52.44
C THR A 117 -10.48 -35.47 52.87
N PRO A 118 -10.58 -35.17 54.17
CA PRO A 118 -10.91 -33.82 54.65
C PRO A 118 -9.75 -32.85 54.42
N GLU A 119 -10.07 -31.56 54.34
CA GLU A 119 -9.07 -30.48 54.38
C GLU A 119 -8.84 -30.07 55.84
N TYR A 120 -7.58 -29.89 56.24
CA TYR A 120 -7.25 -29.36 57.56
C TYR A 120 -7.07 -27.84 57.49
N ILE A 121 -7.91 -27.10 58.22
CA ILE A 121 -7.73 -25.65 58.39
C ILE A 121 -7.01 -25.44 59.73
N PRO A 122 -5.76 -24.92 59.74
CA PRO A 122 -5.02 -24.64 60.98
C PRO A 122 -5.63 -23.45 61.74
N ASP A 123 -5.34 -23.31 63.05
CA ASP A 123 -5.67 -22.07 63.75
C ASP A 123 -4.83 -20.87 63.24
N PHE A 124 -5.17 -19.66 63.68
CA PHE A 124 -4.44 -18.44 63.27
C PHE A 124 -3.24 -18.08 64.17
N SER A 125 -2.79 -18.97 65.06
CA SER A 125 -1.78 -18.61 66.07
C SER A 125 -0.44 -18.15 65.47
N GLU A 126 -0.05 -18.68 64.31
CA GLU A 126 1.17 -18.31 63.58
C GLU A 126 1.00 -17.10 62.64
N GLN A 127 -0.12 -16.38 62.71
CA GLN A 127 -0.46 -15.20 61.89
C GLN A 127 -0.40 -15.44 60.37
N THR A 128 -0.44 -16.70 59.94
CA THR A 128 -0.47 -17.08 58.52
C THR A 128 -1.92 -17.31 58.11
N LEU A 129 -2.38 -16.55 57.10
CA LEU A 129 -3.73 -16.68 56.56
C LEU A 129 -3.82 -17.90 55.64
N PHE A 130 -4.66 -18.85 56.02
CA PHE A 130 -5.04 -20.01 55.20
C PHE A 130 -6.47 -19.82 54.69
N LYS A 131 -6.71 -20.14 53.41
CA LYS A 131 -8.04 -20.11 52.79
C LYS A 131 -8.31 -21.43 52.09
N PHE A 132 -9.50 -21.96 52.32
CA PHE A 132 -10.04 -23.13 51.66
C PHE A 132 -11.28 -22.75 50.85
N ASP A 133 -11.16 -22.78 49.52
CA ASP A 133 -12.26 -22.54 48.60
C ASP A 133 -12.99 -23.86 48.30
N PHE A 134 -14.27 -23.92 48.63
CA PHE A 134 -15.13 -25.06 48.37
C PHE A 134 -16.21 -24.69 47.34
N LEU A 135 -16.22 -25.37 46.19
CA LEU A 135 -17.26 -25.21 45.18
C LEU A 135 -18.26 -26.37 45.26
N MET A 136 -19.50 -26.07 45.66
CA MET A 136 -20.57 -27.05 45.80
C MET A 136 -21.58 -26.92 44.66
N TYR A 137 -21.82 -28.02 43.94
CA TYR A 137 -22.87 -28.08 42.91
C TYR A 137 -24.20 -28.52 43.50
N LEU A 138 -25.26 -27.79 43.18
CA LEU A 138 -26.60 -27.92 43.77
C LEU A 138 -27.68 -27.94 42.68
N VAL A 139 -28.59 -28.90 42.76
CA VAL A 139 -29.80 -28.88 41.93
C VAL A 139 -30.79 -27.91 42.58
N ILE A 140 -31.18 -26.86 41.85
CA ILE A 140 -32.01 -25.75 42.35
C ILE A 140 -33.41 -25.64 41.72
N GLY A 141 -33.70 -26.51 40.75
CA GLY A 141 -34.97 -26.50 40.03
C GLY A 141 -35.00 -25.47 38.90
N ARG A 142 -34.90 -24.17 39.21
CA ARG A 142 -34.86 -23.05 38.24
C ARG A 142 -34.06 -21.86 38.75
N THR A 143 -33.08 -21.38 37.98
CA THR A 143 -32.24 -20.21 38.32
C THR A 143 -33.02 -18.91 38.51
N ASP A 144 -34.08 -18.66 37.74
CA ASP A 144 -34.89 -17.44 37.86
C ASP A 144 -35.74 -17.37 39.14
N LYS A 145 -35.73 -18.43 39.96
CA LYS A 145 -36.42 -18.53 41.25
C LYS A 145 -35.48 -18.58 42.45
N VAL A 146 -34.17 -18.50 42.21
CA VAL A 146 -33.15 -18.56 43.26
C VAL A 146 -32.30 -17.31 43.26
N THR A 147 -32.16 -16.69 44.43
CA THR A 147 -31.20 -15.62 44.68
C THR A 147 -30.03 -16.18 45.49
N VAL A 148 -28.82 -15.67 45.27
CA VAL A 148 -27.65 -16.04 46.09
C VAL A 148 -27.15 -14.78 46.79
N GLU A 149 -27.14 -14.82 48.11
CA GLU A 149 -26.65 -13.70 48.92
C GLU A 149 -25.13 -13.80 49.04
N VAL A 150 -24.43 -13.13 48.12
CA VAL A 150 -22.96 -13.11 48.11
C VAL A 150 -22.38 -11.98 48.97
N SER A 151 -21.19 -12.20 49.54
CA SER A 151 -20.45 -11.15 50.26
C SER A 151 -19.93 -10.08 49.28
N PRO A 152 -20.13 -8.77 49.54
CA PRO A 152 -19.62 -7.69 48.69
C PRO A 152 -18.09 -7.70 48.53
N ASP A 153 -17.37 -8.24 49.52
CA ASP A 153 -15.91 -8.22 49.58
C ASP A 153 -15.24 -9.16 48.55
N ASP A 154 -15.95 -10.16 48.03
CA ASP A 154 -15.44 -11.14 47.05
C ASP A 154 -15.86 -10.84 45.59
N VAL A 155 -16.72 -9.83 45.35
CA VAL A 155 -17.17 -9.44 43.99
C VAL A 155 -16.07 -8.72 43.17
N TYR A 156 -14.89 -8.49 43.76
CA TYR A 156 -13.78 -7.74 43.15
C TYR A 156 -12.86 -8.55 42.23
N ARG A 157 -13.31 -9.66 41.65
CA ARG A 157 -12.61 -10.30 40.52
C ARG A 157 -13.54 -10.51 39.34
N LYS A 158 -13.89 -9.39 38.68
CA LYS A 158 -14.02 -9.18 37.21
C LYS A 158 -15.18 -8.23 36.85
N LYS A 159 -15.06 -6.94 37.21
CA LYS A 159 -15.65 -5.83 36.47
C LYS A 159 -14.96 -4.52 36.87
N GLU A 160 -14.12 -3.96 36.00
CA GLU A 160 -13.67 -2.57 36.12
C GLU A 160 -14.91 -1.67 35.99
N VAL A 161 -15.43 -1.16 37.11
CA VAL A 161 -16.46 -0.12 37.10
C VAL A 161 -15.84 1.11 37.76
N TYR A 162 -15.33 2.02 36.94
CA TYR A 162 -14.96 3.37 37.36
C TYR A 162 -16.23 4.12 37.77
N SER A 163 -16.18 4.93 38.83
CA SER A 163 -17.32 5.75 39.21
C SER A 163 -17.64 6.75 38.08
N LYS A 164 -18.93 7.08 37.91
CA LYS A 164 -19.35 8.04 36.87
C LYS A 164 -18.58 9.37 36.96
N SER A 165 -18.27 9.83 38.18
CA SER A 165 -17.46 11.04 38.41
C SER A 165 -16.01 10.90 37.93
N GLU A 166 -15.39 9.74 38.06
CA GLU A 166 -14.03 9.48 37.57
C GLU A 166 -14.00 9.44 36.04
N VAL A 167 -15.02 8.79 35.43
CA VAL A 167 -15.19 8.76 33.98
C VAL A 167 -15.46 10.16 33.43
N ASP A 168 -16.38 10.92 34.03
CA ASP A 168 -16.70 12.28 33.59
C ASP A 168 -15.47 13.22 33.73
N THR A 169 -14.66 13.03 34.77
CA THR A 169 -13.39 13.79 34.94
C THR A 169 -12.35 13.39 33.89
N ALA A 170 -12.23 12.10 33.57
CA ALA A 170 -11.32 11.60 32.55
C ALA A 170 -11.73 12.08 31.15
N VAL A 171 -13.04 12.06 30.84
CA VAL A 171 -13.61 12.60 29.61
C VAL A 171 -13.33 14.10 29.49
N ALA A 172 -13.55 14.89 30.55
CA ALA A 172 -13.25 16.32 30.52
C ALA A 172 -11.75 16.63 30.31
N LYS A 173 -10.85 15.77 30.81
CA LYS A 173 -9.40 15.87 30.54
C LYS A 173 -9.08 15.50 29.08
N LEU A 174 -9.74 14.48 28.54
CA LEU A 174 -9.60 14.08 27.14
C LEU A 174 -10.11 15.17 26.20
N ASP A 175 -11.23 15.81 26.50
CA ASP A 175 -11.80 16.91 25.70
C ASP A 175 -10.86 18.12 25.67
N LYS A 176 -10.26 18.49 26.82
CA LYS A 176 -9.24 19.55 26.88
C LYS A 176 -8.01 19.19 26.05
N LYS A 177 -7.50 17.96 26.20
CA LYS A 177 -6.34 17.49 25.42
C LYS A 177 -6.65 17.43 23.92
N ASN A 178 -7.88 17.06 23.55
CA ASN A 178 -8.33 17.06 22.16
C ASN A 178 -8.41 18.49 21.61
N ALA A 179 -8.91 19.45 22.40
CA ALA A 179 -8.91 20.87 22.02
C ALA A 179 -7.48 21.43 21.83
N GLU A 180 -6.54 21.06 22.70
CA GLU A 180 -5.12 21.42 22.57
C GLU A 180 -4.50 20.82 21.30
N ILE A 181 -4.75 19.53 21.03
CA ILE A 181 -4.27 18.84 19.81
C ILE A 181 -4.84 19.51 18.55
N VAL A 182 -6.13 19.83 18.53
CA VAL A 182 -6.77 20.53 17.39
C VAL A 182 -6.15 21.91 17.17
N LYS A 183 -5.84 22.65 18.26
CA LYS A 183 -5.16 23.94 18.18
C LYS A 183 -3.73 23.80 17.65
N SER A 184 -2.96 22.82 18.12
CA SER A 184 -1.61 22.55 17.60
C SER A 184 -1.63 22.16 16.12
N LEU A 185 -2.63 21.39 15.69
CA LEU A 185 -2.85 21.03 14.28
C LEU A 185 -3.20 22.25 13.42
N SER A 186 -4.02 23.18 13.91
CA SER A 186 -4.32 24.42 13.19
C SER A 186 -3.10 25.35 13.10
N ASP A 187 -2.34 25.48 14.19
CA ASP A 187 -1.13 26.30 14.25
C ASP A 187 -0.07 25.75 13.27
N TYR A 188 0.13 24.41 13.24
CA TYR A 188 1.02 23.76 12.27
C TYR A 188 0.57 23.93 10.81
N LYS A 189 -0.74 23.85 10.52
CA LYS A 189 -1.27 24.08 9.17
C LYS A 189 -1.03 25.53 8.70
N LEU A 190 -1.22 26.50 9.60
CA LEU A 190 -0.97 27.91 9.31
C LEU A 190 0.52 28.19 9.06
N GLU A 191 1.38 27.61 9.90
CA GLU A 191 2.83 27.71 9.75
C GLU A 191 3.30 27.07 8.43
N ASN A 192 2.84 25.85 8.10
CA ASN A 192 3.18 25.18 6.85
C ASN A 192 2.66 25.94 5.62
N SER A 193 1.45 26.52 5.68
CA SER A 193 0.94 27.40 4.62
C SER A 193 1.84 28.61 4.41
N THR A 194 2.31 29.22 5.50
CA THR A 194 3.22 30.38 5.46
C THR A 194 4.58 30.01 4.85
N TYR A 195 5.13 28.85 5.22
CA TYR A 195 6.35 28.31 4.61
C TYR A 195 6.20 28.06 3.11
N HIS A 196 5.08 27.46 2.67
CA HIS A 196 4.81 27.23 1.25
C HIS A 196 4.71 28.55 0.47
N THR A 197 3.97 29.53 0.96
CA THR A 197 3.85 30.85 0.30
C THR A 197 5.20 31.56 0.22
N ASN A 198 6.02 31.51 1.28
CA ASN A 198 7.36 32.10 1.28
C ASN A 198 8.33 31.36 0.33
N PHE A 199 8.21 30.03 0.23
CA PHE A 199 9.00 29.23 -0.70
C PHE A 199 8.60 29.50 -2.16
N GLU A 200 7.31 29.55 -2.47
CA GLU A 200 6.80 29.92 -3.81
C GLU A 200 7.23 31.32 -4.23
N LYS A 201 7.20 32.29 -3.30
CA LYS A 201 7.70 33.64 -3.54
C LYS A 201 9.21 33.64 -3.81
N SER A 202 10.00 32.94 -3.00
CA SER A 202 11.44 32.74 -3.20
C SER A 202 11.77 32.09 -4.55
N VAL A 203 11.01 31.08 -4.97
CA VAL A 203 11.19 30.41 -6.26
C VAL A 203 10.83 31.35 -7.41
N THR A 204 9.72 32.08 -7.29
CA THR A 204 9.29 33.09 -8.27
C THR A 204 10.33 34.21 -8.43
N ASP A 205 10.86 34.76 -7.34
CA ASP A 205 11.88 35.81 -7.34
C ASP A 205 13.21 35.31 -7.96
N ARG A 206 13.58 34.05 -7.68
CA ARG A 206 14.78 33.39 -8.26
C ARG A 206 14.62 33.00 -9.73
N LEU A 207 13.41 32.72 -10.19
CA LEU A 207 13.10 32.47 -11.60
C LEU A 207 13.03 33.79 -12.39
N GLY A 208 12.44 34.83 -11.80
CA GLY A 208 12.38 36.19 -12.38
C GLY A 208 13.77 36.80 -12.64
N THR A 209 14.78 36.41 -11.87
CA THR A 209 16.18 36.83 -12.06
C THR A 209 16.97 35.97 -13.06
N LYS A 210 16.45 34.82 -13.52
CA LYS A 210 17.12 33.93 -14.50
C LYS A 210 16.40 33.79 -15.84
N ALA A 211 15.17 34.29 -15.96
CA ALA A 211 14.33 34.16 -17.14
C ALA A 211 13.81 35.50 -17.67
N ASP A 212 14.59 36.58 -17.58
CA ASP A 212 14.32 37.75 -18.41
C ASP A 212 14.68 37.39 -19.86
N LYS A 213 13.65 37.28 -20.71
CA LYS A 213 13.74 37.07 -22.16
C LYS A 213 14.78 37.99 -22.80
N THR A 214 14.89 39.22 -22.29
CA THR A 214 15.86 40.23 -22.73
C THR A 214 17.30 39.79 -22.49
N THR A 215 17.60 39.15 -21.35
CA THR A 215 18.95 38.67 -21.00
C THR A 215 19.35 37.43 -21.82
N VAL A 216 18.39 36.53 -22.07
CA VAL A 216 18.62 35.33 -22.90
C VAL A 216 18.82 35.72 -24.37
N GLU A 217 18.02 36.63 -24.90
CA GLU A 217 18.17 37.16 -26.27
C GLU A 217 19.53 37.87 -26.47
N GLN A 218 20.01 38.60 -25.45
CA GLN A 218 21.30 39.29 -25.49
C GLN A 218 22.52 38.33 -25.44
N GLN A 219 22.40 37.19 -24.75
CA GLN A 219 23.44 36.15 -24.73
C GLN A 219 23.44 35.22 -25.96
N LEU A 220 22.29 35.02 -26.60
CA LEU A 220 22.21 34.29 -27.88
C LEU A 220 22.75 35.15 -29.04
N GLY A 221 22.56 36.47 -28.99
CA GLY A 221 23.11 37.42 -29.97
C GLY A 221 24.64 37.48 -30.03
N THR A 222 25.35 36.98 -29.01
CA THR A 222 26.83 36.99 -28.95
C THR A 222 27.48 35.67 -29.36
N LYS A 223 26.71 34.63 -29.73
CA LYS A 223 27.22 33.28 -30.04
C LYS A 223 27.26 32.87 -31.52
N ALA A 224 26.80 33.71 -32.44
CA ALA A 224 26.83 33.39 -33.87
C ALA A 224 27.87 34.24 -34.60
N ASP A 225 28.97 33.60 -35.00
CA ASP A 225 29.93 34.16 -35.95
C ASP A 225 29.29 34.11 -37.36
N LYS A 226 29.02 35.28 -37.94
CA LYS A 226 28.21 35.46 -39.17
C LYS A 226 28.87 34.92 -40.46
N SER A 227 30.01 34.24 -40.38
CA SER A 227 30.81 33.92 -41.58
C SER A 227 30.55 32.54 -42.21
N ASN A 228 29.74 31.66 -41.59
CA ASN A 228 29.71 30.23 -41.98
C ASN A 228 28.32 29.56 -41.96
N THR A 229 27.21 30.26 -41.73
CA THR A 229 25.88 29.63 -41.65
C THR A 229 24.85 30.37 -42.49
N TYR A 230 24.28 29.68 -43.49
CA TYR A 230 23.21 30.20 -44.33
C TYR A 230 21.85 29.88 -43.70
N THR A 231 20.97 30.87 -43.67
CA THR A 231 19.55 30.73 -43.35
C THR A 231 18.82 29.96 -44.44
N LYS A 232 17.65 29.39 -44.09
CA LYS A 232 16.82 28.62 -45.03
C LYS A 232 16.43 29.43 -46.28
N ASP A 233 16.25 30.73 -46.13
CA ASP A 233 15.91 31.64 -47.24
C ASP A 233 17.10 31.90 -48.17
N GLU A 234 18.33 31.93 -47.64
CA GLU A 234 19.56 32.05 -48.44
C GLU A 234 19.86 30.76 -49.22
N VAL A 235 19.55 29.59 -48.66
CA VAL A 235 19.64 28.30 -49.38
C VAL A 235 18.61 28.24 -50.50
N ASN A 236 17.36 28.62 -50.21
CA ASN A 236 16.29 28.63 -51.21
C ASN A 236 16.60 29.59 -52.39
N SER A 237 17.20 30.74 -52.10
CA SER A 237 17.60 31.72 -53.14
C SER A 237 18.75 31.23 -54.04
N LYS A 238 19.62 30.34 -53.53
CA LYS A 238 20.75 29.78 -54.30
C LYS A 238 20.39 28.56 -55.17
N VAL A 239 19.30 27.86 -54.85
CA VAL A 239 18.87 26.64 -55.57
C VAL A 239 17.84 26.96 -56.66
N ALA A 240 17.02 28.00 -56.48
CA ALA A 240 15.97 28.39 -57.42
C ALA A 240 16.40 28.56 -58.90
N PRO A 241 17.60 29.07 -59.26
CA PRO A 241 17.98 29.25 -60.66
C PRO A 241 18.38 27.97 -61.41
N LYS A 242 18.70 26.88 -60.69
CA LYS A 242 19.27 25.65 -61.29
C LYS A 242 18.22 24.62 -61.73
N ALA A 243 16.95 24.90 -61.50
CA ALA A 243 15.82 24.08 -61.94
C ALA A 243 15.01 24.71 -63.09
N ASP A 244 15.50 25.81 -63.69
CA ASP A 244 14.87 26.47 -64.83
C ASP A 244 15.38 25.88 -66.16
N LYS A 245 14.43 25.48 -67.02
CA LYS A 245 14.66 24.98 -68.38
C LYS A 245 15.46 25.98 -69.23
N GLY A 246 15.27 27.29 -69.03
CA GLY A 246 15.99 28.33 -69.77
C GLY A 246 17.50 28.36 -69.50
N TYR A 247 17.92 28.08 -68.26
CA TYR A 247 19.33 28.01 -67.90
C TYR A 247 20.02 26.78 -68.51
N VAL A 248 19.33 25.62 -68.52
CA VAL A 248 19.84 24.37 -69.10
C VAL A 248 19.98 24.47 -70.62
N ASP A 249 19.01 25.09 -71.31
CA ASP A 249 19.05 25.30 -72.76
C ASP A 249 20.19 26.28 -73.17
N SER A 250 20.51 27.26 -72.31
CA SER A 250 21.65 28.19 -72.48
C SER A 250 23.02 27.49 -72.41
N GLU A 251 23.20 26.56 -71.48
CA GLU A 251 24.46 25.83 -71.29
C GLU A 251 24.70 24.77 -72.39
N LEU A 252 23.63 24.16 -72.94
CA LEU A 252 23.73 23.23 -74.08
C LEU A 252 24.18 23.94 -75.37
N ASN A 253 23.71 25.16 -75.61
CA ASN A 253 24.10 25.95 -76.79
C ASN A 253 25.58 26.36 -76.77
N LYS A 254 26.26 26.29 -75.62
CA LYS A 254 27.71 26.53 -75.50
C LYS A 254 28.57 25.30 -75.85
N LYS A 255 27.97 24.12 -76.07
CA LYS A 255 28.67 22.84 -76.31
C LYS A 255 28.66 22.35 -77.77
N ALA A 256 28.05 23.07 -78.70
CA ALA A 256 28.06 22.71 -80.13
C ALA A 256 29.23 23.39 -80.85
N ASP A 257 30.25 22.62 -81.21
CA ASP A 257 31.41 23.08 -81.96
C ASP A 257 31.04 23.25 -83.46
N LYS A 258 30.96 24.49 -83.94
CA LYS A 258 30.58 24.85 -85.32
C LYS A 258 31.62 24.44 -86.39
N ALA A 259 32.70 23.77 -86.00
CA ALA A 259 33.81 23.44 -86.90
C ALA A 259 33.68 22.07 -87.62
N THR A 260 32.73 21.22 -87.24
CA THR A 260 32.59 19.85 -87.83
C THR A 260 31.17 19.50 -88.30
N THR A 261 30.25 20.47 -88.34
CA THR A 261 28.86 20.24 -88.71
C THR A 261 28.37 21.27 -89.73
N TYR A 262 27.80 20.78 -90.84
CA TYR A 262 27.11 21.62 -91.83
C TYR A 262 25.63 21.70 -91.49
N THR A 263 25.06 22.89 -91.63
CA THR A 263 23.61 23.08 -91.62
C THR A 263 23.00 22.53 -92.91
N LYS A 264 21.72 22.14 -92.86
CA LYS A 264 21.01 21.56 -94.01
C LYS A 264 21.11 22.44 -95.28
N THR A 265 21.07 23.76 -95.13
CA THR A 265 21.18 24.73 -96.23
C THR A 265 22.56 24.72 -96.91
N GLU A 266 23.63 24.43 -96.18
CA GLU A 266 25.00 24.39 -96.73
C GLU A 266 25.27 23.13 -97.55
N VAL A 267 24.62 22.01 -97.18
CA VAL A 267 24.65 20.77 -97.97
C VAL A 267 23.88 20.96 -99.28
N ASP A 268 22.69 21.55 -99.20
CA ASP A 268 21.81 21.74 -100.36
C ASP A 268 22.46 22.64 -101.44
N ASN A 269 23.30 23.62 -101.04
CA ASN A 269 24.05 24.49 -101.97
C ASN A 269 25.28 23.82 -102.62
N LYS A 270 25.85 22.76 -102.02
CA LYS A 270 27.07 22.09 -102.54
C LYS A 270 26.78 21.04 -103.62
N ILE A 271 25.52 20.60 -103.76
CA ILE A 271 25.11 19.50 -104.66
C ILE A 271 24.49 20.01 -105.98
N ALA A 272 24.17 21.31 -106.07
CA ALA A 272 23.59 21.90 -107.27
C ALA A 272 24.58 21.91 -108.46
N GLY A 273 24.26 21.17 -109.53
CA GLY A 273 24.94 21.26 -110.84
C GLY A 273 25.87 20.12 -111.26
N GLN A 274 25.89 18.96 -110.59
CA GLN A 274 26.90 17.91 -110.85
C GLN A 274 26.45 16.62 -111.59
N VAL A 275 25.27 16.52 -112.22
CA VAL A 275 24.88 15.28 -112.96
C VAL A 275 24.73 15.51 -114.46
N LYS A 276 25.50 14.76 -115.28
CA LYS A 276 25.64 14.95 -116.74
C LYS A 276 24.95 13.92 -117.65
N SER A 277 24.20 12.93 -117.14
CA SER A 277 23.21 12.09 -117.86
C SER A 277 22.89 10.83 -117.03
N VAL A 278 21.72 10.21 -117.24
CA VAL A 278 21.35 8.90 -116.65
C VAL A 278 20.69 8.02 -117.72
N ASN A 279 21.19 6.80 -117.90
CA ASN A 279 20.65 5.77 -118.82
C ASN A 279 20.34 6.22 -120.25
N GLY A 280 21.23 7.03 -120.85
CA GLY A 280 21.15 7.38 -122.27
C GLY A 280 20.17 8.50 -122.63
N HIS A 281 19.46 9.07 -121.65
CA HIS A 281 18.58 10.22 -121.86
C HIS A 281 19.18 11.49 -121.23
N THR A 282 19.29 12.55 -122.02
CA THR A 282 19.83 13.84 -121.61
C THR A 282 18.74 14.74 -121.02
N ALA A 283 19.11 15.49 -119.98
CA ALA A 283 18.22 16.45 -119.34
C ALA A 283 17.93 17.63 -120.28
N ASN A 284 16.68 18.10 -120.27
CA ASN A 284 16.32 19.35 -120.95
C ASN A 284 16.95 20.57 -120.25
N ALA A 285 16.78 21.77 -120.80
CA ALA A 285 17.44 23.00 -120.31
C ALA A 285 17.10 23.39 -118.86
N SER A 286 16.04 22.82 -118.27
CA SER A 286 15.68 22.96 -116.85
C SER A 286 16.21 21.82 -115.95
N GLY A 287 16.92 20.84 -116.52
CA GLY A 287 17.48 19.70 -115.78
C GLY A 287 16.56 18.47 -115.69
N ALA A 288 15.42 18.42 -116.38
CA ALA A 288 14.47 17.31 -116.30
C ALA A 288 14.69 16.25 -117.40
N VAL A 289 14.60 14.96 -117.03
CA VAL A 289 14.70 13.79 -117.92
C VAL A 289 13.36 13.03 -117.85
N THR A 290 12.73 12.73 -118.99
CA THR A 290 11.41 12.04 -119.02
C THR A 290 11.56 10.56 -119.35
N LEU A 291 10.98 9.67 -118.54
CA LEU A 291 10.98 8.20 -118.69
C LEU A 291 9.54 7.67 -118.89
N PRO A 292 9.33 6.50 -119.54
CA PRO A 292 7.99 5.93 -119.71
C PRO A 292 7.38 5.39 -118.40
N THR A 293 6.07 5.54 -118.24
CA THR A 293 5.32 5.19 -117.01
C THR A 293 5.16 3.67 -116.84
N LEU A 294 5.63 3.13 -115.71
CA LEU A 294 5.45 1.73 -115.32
C LEU A 294 4.16 1.55 -114.48
N THR A 295 3.34 0.54 -114.80
CA THR A 295 2.12 0.16 -114.03
C THR A 295 2.34 -1.15 -113.26
N ALA A 296 1.72 -1.32 -112.08
CA ALA A 296 1.76 -2.58 -111.32
C ALA A 296 0.39 -2.99 -110.75
N ASN A 297 0.18 -4.30 -110.56
CA ASN A 297 -1.02 -4.85 -109.91
C ASN A 297 -0.84 -4.83 -108.38
N VAL A 298 -1.75 -4.20 -107.65
CA VAL A 298 -1.62 -3.99 -106.19
C VAL A 298 -2.81 -4.58 -105.44
N LEU A 299 -2.56 -5.28 -104.33
CA LEU A 299 -3.59 -5.82 -103.44
C LEU A 299 -4.36 -4.70 -102.72
N THR A 300 -5.69 -4.73 -102.74
CA THR A 300 -6.56 -3.72 -102.09
C THR A 300 -7.50 -4.29 -101.02
N GLY A 301 -7.69 -5.60 -100.98
CA GLY A 301 -8.48 -6.27 -99.95
C GLY A 301 -8.07 -7.73 -99.75
N TYR A 302 -8.22 -8.24 -98.53
CA TYR A 302 -7.88 -9.62 -98.19
C TYR A 302 -8.93 -10.23 -97.25
N ASP A 303 -9.57 -11.31 -97.68
CA ASP A 303 -10.49 -12.10 -96.85
C ASP A 303 -9.67 -13.07 -96.00
N VAL A 304 -9.58 -12.76 -94.70
CA VAL A 304 -8.81 -13.53 -93.71
C VAL A 304 -9.37 -14.96 -93.52
N LYS A 305 -10.68 -15.16 -93.69
CA LYS A 305 -11.33 -16.47 -93.48
C LYS A 305 -11.03 -17.42 -94.64
N ASN A 306 -11.07 -16.91 -95.86
CA ASN A 306 -10.97 -17.71 -97.08
C ASN A 306 -9.60 -17.61 -97.78
N LYS A 307 -8.66 -16.82 -97.24
CA LYS A 307 -7.33 -16.55 -97.81
C LYS A 307 -7.36 -16.00 -99.24
N ALA A 308 -8.37 -15.17 -99.54
CA ALA A 308 -8.61 -14.66 -100.88
C ALA A 308 -8.22 -13.17 -101.02
N ALA A 309 -7.51 -12.84 -102.10
CA ALA A 309 -6.99 -11.52 -102.40
C ALA A 309 -7.82 -10.78 -103.47
N THR A 310 -8.03 -9.47 -103.30
CA THR A 310 -8.62 -8.56 -104.30
C THR A 310 -7.57 -7.57 -104.78
N PHE A 311 -7.45 -7.37 -106.10
CA PHE A 311 -6.41 -6.54 -106.71
C PHE A 311 -6.99 -5.32 -107.46
N ASP A 312 -6.22 -4.22 -107.49
CA ASP A 312 -6.42 -3.01 -108.28
C ASP A 312 -5.24 -2.85 -109.26
N ASN A 313 -5.56 -2.78 -110.56
CA ASN A 313 -4.56 -2.74 -111.63
C ASN A 313 -4.28 -1.31 -112.14
N ASN A 314 -4.87 -0.28 -111.50
CA ASN A 314 -4.70 1.12 -111.91
C ASN A 314 -3.66 1.89 -111.05
N ALA A 315 -2.93 1.18 -110.19
CA ALA A 315 -1.91 1.79 -109.35
C ALA A 315 -0.68 2.19 -110.17
N HIS A 316 -0.28 3.45 -110.02
CA HIS A 316 0.85 4.07 -110.71
C HIS A 316 1.67 4.95 -109.75
N PHE A 317 2.86 5.35 -110.18
CA PHE A 317 3.65 6.40 -109.54
C PHE A 317 3.07 7.77 -109.92
N ASP A 318 2.84 8.63 -108.93
CA ASP A 318 2.47 10.01 -109.19
C ASP A 318 3.68 10.84 -109.66
N ALA A 319 3.43 12.12 -109.99
CA ALA A 319 4.45 13.03 -110.51
C ALA A 319 5.63 13.29 -109.54
N ASN A 320 5.51 12.91 -108.26
CA ASN A 320 6.55 13.05 -107.25
C ASN A 320 7.30 11.73 -106.98
N GLY A 321 7.02 10.68 -107.76
CA GLY A 321 7.63 9.36 -107.58
C GLY A 321 7.09 8.59 -106.37
N LEU A 322 5.99 9.04 -105.78
CA LEU A 322 5.28 8.29 -104.75
C LEU A 322 4.31 7.31 -105.42
N PHE A 323 4.41 6.03 -105.08
CA PHE A 323 3.46 5.05 -105.56
C PHE A 323 2.11 5.28 -104.90
N SER A 324 1.04 5.34 -105.70
CA SER A 324 -0.32 5.70 -105.26
C SER A 324 -0.90 4.78 -104.16
N ARG A 325 -0.25 3.65 -103.85
CA ARG A 325 -0.56 2.75 -102.73
C ARG A 325 0.72 2.16 -102.13
N TRP A 326 0.67 1.76 -100.85
CA TRP A 326 1.76 1.03 -100.20
C TRP A 326 1.72 -0.45 -100.59
N THR A 327 2.85 -1.00 -101.03
CA THR A 327 2.96 -2.41 -101.40
C THR A 327 3.14 -3.28 -100.16
N VAL A 328 2.33 -4.32 -100.03
CA VAL A 328 2.42 -5.34 -98.95
C VAL A 328 2.75 -6.70 -99.56
N ASP A 329 3.68 -7.42 -98.93
CA ASP A 329 4.10 -8.76 -99.35
C ASP A 329 2.99 -9.80 -99.06
N GLN A 330 2.65 -10.61 -100.07
CA GLN A 330 1.56 -11.59 -99.98
C GLN A 330 1.86 -12.70 -98.96
N GLY A 331 3.13 -13.07 -98.78
CA GLY A 331 3.55 -14.06 -97.79
C GLY A 331 3.38 -13.55 -96.35
N VAL A 332 3.70 -12.28 -96.11
CA VAL A 332 3.55 -11.63 -94.79
C VAL A 332 2.07 -11.54 -94.37
N ILE A 333 1.16 -11.21 -95.29
CA ILE A 333 -0.28 -11.18 -95.02
C ILE A 333 -0.87 -12.56 -94.75
N GLY A 334 -0.40 -13.59 -95.47
CA GLY A 334 -0.79 -14.98 -95.20
C GLY A 334 -0.39 -15.46 -93.80
N GLN A 335 0.84 -15.12 -93.37
CA GLN A 335 1.33 -15.44 -92.02
C GLN A 335 0.54 -14.72 -90.92
N LEU A 336 0.14 -13.46 -91.15
CA LEU A 336 -0.69 -12.71 -90.22
C LEU A 336 -2.11 -13.33 -90.10
N ALA A 337 -2.69 -13.79 -91.20
CA ALA A 337 -3.98 -14.49 -91.20
C ALA A 337 -3.91 -15.83 -90.46
N ASP A 338 -2.81 -16.58 -90.62
CA ASP A 338 -2.57 -17.83 -89.90
C ASP A 338 -2.43 -17.59 -88.38
N ALA A 339 -1.73 -16.53 -87.96
CA ALA A 339 -1.61 -16.15 -86.55
C ALA A 339 -2.95 -15.74 -85.91
N ILE A 340 -3.85 -15.10 -86.66
CA ILE A 340 -5.17 -14.69 -86.17
C ILE A 340 -6.10 -15.92 -86.01
N ASN A 341 -6.01 -16.89 -86.92
CA ASN A 341 -6.81 -18.12 -86.88
C ASN A 341 -6.35 -19.13 -85.83
N ALA A 342 -5.13 -19.00 -85.29
CA ALA A 342 -4.57 -19.88 -84.26
C ALA A 342 -5.07 -19.62 -82.82
N LYS A 343 -6.01 -18.69 -82.59
CA LYS A 343 -6.61 -18.50 -81.26
C LYS A 343 -7.55 -19.66 -80.92
N LEU A 344 -7.33 -20.33 -79.78
CA LEU A 344 -8.25 -21.34 -79.24
C LEU A 344 -9.62 -20.69 -78.93
N PRO A 345 -10.72 -21.03 -79.63
CA PRO A 345 -12.05 -20.53 -79.29
C PRO A 345 -12.54 -21.12 -77.96
N ILE A 346 -13.38 -20.38 -77.24
CA ILE A 346 -14.12 -20.92 -76.08
C ILE A 346 -15.33 -21.67 -76.64
N GLU A 347 -15.38 -22.99 -76.44
CA GLU A 347 -16.46 -23.85 -76.93
C GLU A 347 -17.52 -24.10 -75.86
N ALA A 348 -18.78 -24.29 -76.27
CA ALA A 348 -19.82 -24.76 -75.35
C ALA A 348 -19.61 -26.24 -75.01
N GLY A 349 -19.72 -26.59 -73.74
CA GLY A 349 -19.51 -27.95 -73.27
C GLY A 349 -20.70 -28.87 -73.49
N ASP A 350 -20.41 -30.15 -73.76
CA ASP A 350 -21.42 -31.21 -73.85
C ASP A 350 -22.10 -31.40 -72.48
N PRO A 351 -23.43 -31.27 -72.36
CA PRO A 351 -24.16 -31.49 -71.11
C PRO A 351 -23.92 -32.86 -70.45
N ASN A 352 -23.51 -33.87 -71.22
CA ASN A 352 -23.22 -35.23 -70.73
C ASN A 352 -21.76 -35.68 -71.00
N GLY A 353 -20.87 -34.72 -71.32
CA GLY A 353 -19.49 -34.97 -71.69
C GLY A 353 -18.64 -35.50 -70.53
N ASP A 354 -17.40 -35.89 -70.83
CA ASP A 354 -16.42 -36.31 -69.83
C ASP A 354 -15.25 -35.31 -69.78
N LEU A 355 -15.04 -34.70 -68.62
CA LEU A 355 -13.96 -33.72 -68.44
C LEU A 355 -12.58 -34.30 -68.69
N LEU A 356 -12.40 -35.60 -68.43
CA LEU A 356 -11.12 -36.28 -68.53
C LEU A 356 -10.95 -37.04 -69.87
N ASP A 357 -11.90 -36.92 -70.80
CA ASP A 357 -11.74 -37.44 -72.16
C ASP A 357 -10.66 -36.70 -72.96
N TYR A 358 -10.04 -37.41 -73.90
CA TYR A 358 -9.05 -36.85 -74.84
C TYR A 358 -9.75 -36.32 -76.10
N ALA A 359 -10.55 -35.27 -75.97
CA ALA A 359 -11.24 -34.61 -77.08
C ALA A 359 -10.51 -33.35 -77.60
N GLY A 360 -9.17 -33.37 -77.56
CA GLY A 360 -8.30 -32.28 -78.01
C GLY A 360 -8.05 -31.16 -77.00
N ASN A 361 -7.17 -30.22 -77.37
CA ASN A 361 -6.79 -29.06 -76.55
C ASN A 361 -7.78 -27.93 -76.77
N LYS A 362 -8.51 -27.53 -75.72
CA LYS A 362 -9.61 -26.57 -75.83
C LYS A 362 -9.95 -25.91 -74.49
N ILE A 363 -10.58 -24.74 -74.58
CA ILE A 363 -11.25 -24.10 -73.45
C ILE A 363 -12.75 -24.34 -73.63
N VAL A 364 -13.38 -24.94 -72.64
CA VAL A 364 -14.79 -25.36 -72.71
C VAL A 364 -15.57 -24.72 -71.58
N TYR A 365 -16.75 -24.18 -71.90
CA TYR A 365 -17.63 -23.49 -70.96
C TYR A 365 -18.97 -24.23 -70.82
N TRP A 366 -19.39 -24.48 -69.58
CA TRP A 366 -20.70 -25.04 -69.26
C TRP A 366 -21.57 -24.00 -68.57
N ASN A 367 -22.74 -23.74 -69.16
CA ASN A 367 -23.79 -22.92 -68.56
C ASN A 367 -24.77 -23.84 -67.81
N GLY A 368 -24.51 -24.05 -66.53
CA GLY A 368 -25.23 -24.99 -65.66
C GLY A 368 -24.33 -25.61 -64.60
N ASN A 369 -24.92 -26.42 -63.72
CA ASN A 369 -24.21 -27.18 -62.68
C ASN A 369 -23.42 -28.38 -63.22
N GLY A 370 -23.68 -28.79 -64.47
CA GLY A 370 -22.98 -29.90 -65.12
C GLY A 370 -23.38 -31.28 -64.58
N ASP A 371 -24.60 -31.47 -64.05
CA ASP A 371 -25.03 -32.73 -63.41
C ASP A 371 -24.82 -33.99 -64.27
N GLY A 372 -24.85 -33.87 -65.60
CA GLY A 372 -24.59 -34.96 -66.54
C GLY A 372 -23.12 -35.16 -66.91
N VAL A 373 -22.24 -34.22 -66.56
CA VAL A 373 -20.81 -34.22 -66.92
C VAL A 373 -20.05 -35.19 -66.01
N LYS A 374 -19.29 -36.10 -66.61
CA LYS A 374 -18.50 -37.09 -65.89
C LYS A 374 -17.16 -36.53 -65.42
N ASN A 375 -16.64 -37.11 -64.34
CA ASN A 375 -15.34 -36.79 -63.75
C ASN A 375 -15.17 -35.32 -63.33
N LEU A 376 -16.25 -34.66 -62.91
CA LEU A 376 -16.16 -33.34 -62.28
C LEU A 376 -15.31 -33.38 -61.00
N PRO A 377 -14.59 -32.29 -60.65
CA PRO A 377 -14.01 -32.15 -59.32
C PRO A 377 -15.10 -32.13 -58.24
N PRO A 378 -14.76 -32.35 -56.96
CA PRO A 378 -15.72 -32.36 -55.85
C PRO A 378 -16.23 -30.95 -55.52
N MET A 379 -17.02 -30.41 -56.44
CA MET A 379 -17.47 -29.02 -56.48
C MET A 379 -19.01 -28.98 -56.31
N ASN A 380 -19.52 -28.22 -55.34
CA ASN A 380 -20.95 -28.17 -54.99
C ASN A 380 -21.63 -26.85 -55.36
N ASN A 381 -22.94 -26.88 -55.70
CA ASN A 381 -23.81 -25.71 -55.90
C ASN A 381 -23.37 -24.70 -56.98
N LYS A 382 -22.87 -25.17 -58.12
CA LYS A 382 -22.36 -24.32 -59.23
C LYS A 382 -23.47 -23.96 -60.21
N LYS A 383 -23.44 -22.75 -60.78
CA LYS A 383 -24.33 -22.32 -61.88
C LYS A 383 -23.61 -22.29 -63.23
N TRP A 384 -22.29 -22.23 -63.23
CA TRP A 384 -21.45 -22.33 -64.42
C TRP A 384 -20.02 -22.70 -64.01
N PHE A 385 -19.25 -23.22 -64.96
CA PHE A 385 -17.81 -23.44 -64.84
C PHE A 385 -17.17 -23.46 -66.23
N PHE A 386 -15.86 -23.24 -66.29
CA PHE A 386 -15.08 -23.52 -67.49
C PHE A 386 -13.92 -24.46 -67.18
N ALA A 387 -13.53 -25.23 -68.19
CA ALA A 387 -12.38 -26.12 -68.11
C ALA A 387 -11.39 -25.80 -69.22
N VAL A 388 -10.12 -25.71 -68.86
CA VAL A 388 -8.99 -25.66 -69.79
C VAL A 388 -8.43 -27.06 -69.89
N LYS A 389 -8.54 -27.66 -71.08
CA LYS A 389 -8.08 -29.02 -71.37
C LYS A 389 -6.83 -28.94 -72.23
N LEU A 390 -5.72 -29.48 -71.74
CA LEU A 390 -4.43 -29.53 -72.43
C LEU A 390 -3.88 -30.95 -72.36
N PHE A 391 -3.60 -31.55 -73.50
CA PHE A 391 -3.14 -32.90 -73.61
C PHE A 391 -2.03 -33.03 -74.65
N TYR A 392 -1.15 -33.99 -74.39
CA TYR A 392 -0.07 -34.37 -75.28
C TYR A 392 0.42 -35.79 -74.93
N LEU A 393 0.26 -36.75 -75.85
CA LEU A 393 0.87 -38.09 -75.83
C LEU A 393 1.04 -38.73 -74.43
N GLY A 394 -0.06 -39.18 -73.81
CA GLY A 394 -0.02 -39.81 -72.47
C GLY A 394 0.02 -38.83 -71.29
N TRP A 395 0.30 -37.55 -71.55
CA TRP A 395 0.34 -36.46 -70.58
C TRP A 395 -0.79 -35.46 -70.77
N GLY A 396 -1.13 -34.73 -69.73
CA GLY A 396 -2.08 -33.62 -69.83
C GLY A 396 -2.48 -33.00 -68.51
N SER A 397 -3.30 -31.98 -68.60
CA SER A 397 -3.94 -31.33 -67.48
C SER A 397 -5.35 -30.88 -67.85
N VAL A 398 -6.25 -30.99 -66.87
CA VAL A 398 -7.54 -30.32 -66.90
C VAL A 398 -7.59 -29.38 -65.71
N THR A 399 -7.75 -28.10 -66.00
CA THR A 399 -7.97 -27.05 -64.99
C THR A 399 -9.41 -26.62 -65.06
N VAL A 400 -10.17 -26.83 -63.99
CA VAL A 400 -11.54 -26.33 -63.86
C VAL A 400 -11.53 -25.08 -62.99
N VAL A 401 -12.24 -24.05 -63.44
CA VAL A 401 -12.54 -22.85 -62.67
C VAL A 401 -14.05 -22.75 -62.54
N ASP A 402 -14.53 -22.77 -61.30
CA ASP A 402 -15.95 -22.67 -61.01
C ASP A 402 -16.41 -21.22 -60.77
N GLN A 403 -17.73 -21.04 -60.65
CA GLN A 403 -18.34 -19.73 -60.38
C GLN A 403 -17.80 -19.02 -59.12
N ASP A 404 -17.34 -19.78 -58.13
CA ASP A 404 -16.95 -19.29 -56.80
C ASP A 404 -15.45 -18.92 -56.78
N GLY A 405 -14.78 -19.01 -57.93
CA GLY A 405 -13.35 -18.75 -58.06
C GLY A 405 -12.47 -19.89 -57.51
N SER A 406 -13.03 -21.09 -57.34
CA SER A 406 -12.26 -22.27 -56.95
C SER A 406 -11.58 -22.86 -58.17
N TYR A 407 -10.30 -23.18 -58.02
CA TYR A 407 -9.48 -23.78 -59.07
C TYR A 407 -9.21 -25.24 -58.72
N TRP A 408 -9.55 -26.13 -59.65
CA TRP A 408 -9.28 -27.56 -59.53
C TRP A 408 -8.35 -27.98 -60.65
N LEU A 409 -7.31 -28.73 -60.31
CA LEU A 409 -6.35 -29.25 -61.28
C LEU A 409 -6.33 -30.77 -61.18
N ASN A 410 -6.42 -31.44 -62.31
CA ASN A 410 -6.10 -32.87 -62.43
C ASN A 410 -5.06 -33.00 -63.52
N THR A 411 -3.97 -33.69 -63.22
CA THR A 411 -2.91 -33.97 -64.20
C THR A 411 -2.93 -35.43 -64.61
N LYS A 412 -2.63 -35.68 -65.87
CA LYS A 412 -2.46 -36.99 -66.48
C LYS A 412 -0.97 -37.24 -66.68
N ASN A 413 -0.48 -38.36 -66.18
CA ASN A 413 0.91 -38.80 -66.30
C ASN A 413 0.90 -40.27 -66.73
N ASP A 414 1.53 -40.58 -67.86
CA ASP A 414 1.58 -41.93 -68.46
C ASP A 414 0.21 -42.63 -68.51
N ASP A 415 -0.77 -41.93 -69.07
CA ASP A 415 -2.17 -42.35 -69.19
C ASP A 415 -2.98 -42.47 -67.90
N ILE A 416 -2.38 -42.15 -66.74
CA ILE A 416 -3.03 -42.22 -65.43
C ILE A 416 -3.38 -40.82 -64.93
N TRP A 417 -4.65 -40.63 -64.55
CA TRP A 417 -5.09 -39.41 -63.88
C TRP A 417 -4.69 -39.43 -62.40
N THR A 418 -4.00 -38.37 -61.98
CA THR A 418 -3.50 -38.20 -60.60
C THR A 418 -4.59 -37.87 -59.57
N GLY A 419 -5.80 -37.56 -60.04
CA GLY A 419 -6.94 -37.15 -59.21
C GLY A 419 -7.03 -35.64 -59.06
N TRP A 420 -8.20 -35.18 -58.62
CA TRP A 420 -8.47 -33.75 -58.44
C TRP A 420 -7.76 -33.21 -57.20
N ARG A 421 -7.01 -32.13 -57.39
CA ARG A 421 -6.46 -31.30 -56.31
C ARG A 421 -7.05 -29.89 -56.36
N SER A 422 -7.50 -29.40 -55.21
CA SER A 422 -7.88 -28.00 -55.05
C SER A 422 -6.63 -27.13 -55.03
N VAL A 423 -6.61 -26.05 -55.80
CA VAL A 423 -5.53 -25.06 -55.73
C VAL A 423 -5.88 -24.04 -54.64
N ILE A 424 -5.01 -23.93 -53.64
CA ILE A 424 -5.13 -22.92 -52.58
C ILE A 424 -4.84 -21.55 -53.19
N THR A 425 -5.74 -20.59 -52.97
CA THR A 425 -5.62 -19.21 -53.43
C THR A 425 -5.26 -18.30 -52.25
N ASN A 426 -4.88 -17.06 -52.52
CA ASN A 426 -4.64 -16.07 -51.47
C ASN A 426 -5.87 -15.88 -50.56
N GLU A 427 -7.09 -16.04 -51.10
CA GLU A 427 -8.34 -15.99 -50.33
C GLU A 427 -8.50 -17.17 -49.36
N HIS A 428 -7.97 -18.34 -49.71
CA HIS A 428 -7.92 -19.49 -48.79
C HIS A 428 -6.93 -19.25 -47.65
N LEU A 429 -5.76 -18.66 -47.93
CA LEU A 429 -4.75 -18.36 -46.91
C LEU A 429 -5.22 -17.28 -45.92
N LYS A 430 -6.01 -16.29 -46.35
CA LYS A 430 -6.64 -15.29 -45.47
C LYS A 430 -7.58 -15.87 -44.42
N LYS A 431 -8.12 -17.08 -44.64
CA LYS A 431 -9.05 -17.76 -43.73
C LYS A 431 -8.35 -18.59 -42.64
N LEU A 432 -7.04 -18.81 -42.75
CA LEU A 432 -6.26 -19.52 -41.74
C LEU A 432 -6.13 -18.68 -40.46
N LYS A 433 -6.41 -19.31 -39.32
CA LYS A 433 -6.29 -18.72 -37.97
C LYS A 433 -5.37 -19.58 -37.12
N PHE A 434 -4.48 -18.94 -36.36
CA PHE A 434 -3.69 -19.58 -35.32
C PHE A 434 -4.22 -19.15 -33.95
N VAL A 435 -4.42 -20.11 -33.05
CA VAL A 435 -4.94 -19.87 -31.69
C VAL A 435 -3.87 -20.24 -30.67
N LYS A 436 -3.53 -19.31 -29.78
CA LYS A 436 -2.56 -19.50 -28.68
C LYS A 436 -3.20 -19.11 -27.34
N GLN A 437 -2.92 -19.89 -26.30
CA GLN A 437 -3.20 -19.49 -24.92
C GLN A 437 -2.12 -18.47 -24.48
N SER A 438 -2.57 -17.30 -24.05
CA SER A 438 -1.74 -16.17 -23.61
C SER A 438 -2.14 -15.74 -22.20
N LEU A 439 -1.33 -14.90 -21.57
CA LEU A 439 -1.63 -14.33 -20.25
C LEU A 439 -1.73 -12.79 -20.35
N ASP A 440 -2.65 -12.16 -19.62
CA ASP A 440 -2.80 -10.69 -19.55
C ASP A 440 -1.85 -10.07 -18.51
N GLN A 441 -1.73 -8.73 -18.44
CA GLN A 441 -0.82 -8.05 -17.51
C GLN A 441 -0.93 -8.47 -16.03
N ASN A 442 -2.09 -8.99 -15.60
CA ASN A 442 -2.39 -9.45 -14.25
C ASN A 442 -2.11 -10.94 -14.04
N GLY A 443 -1.76 -11.68 -15.10
CA GLY A 443 -1.49 -13.12 -15.08
C GLY A 443 -2.69 -14.00 -15.39
N ASN A 444 -3.81 -13.46 -15.89
CA ASN A 444 -4.99 -14.24 -16.26
C ASN A 444 -4.85 -14.84 -17.67
N ILE A 445 -5.34 -16.07 -17.86
CA ILE A 445 -5.35 -16.72 -19.17
C ILE A 445 -6.37 -16.10 -20.13
N PHE A 446 -5.99 -15.92 -21.40
CA PHE A 446 -6.90 -15.57 -22.49
C PHE A 446 -6.48 -16.23 -23.81
N GLN A 447 -7.36 -16.22 -24.80
CA GLN A 447 -7.11 -16.78 -26.12
C GLN A 447 -6.69 -15.69 -27.11
N ASP A 448 -5.47 -15.76 -27.65
CA ASP A 448 -4.98 -14.87 -28.70
C ASP A 448 -5.14 -15.55 -30.07
N THR A 449 -5.72 -14.82 -31.03
CA THR A 449 -5.96 -15.32 -32.39
C THR A 449 -5.19 -14.46 -33.38
N LYS A 450 -4.30 -15.08 -34.16
CA LYS A 450 -3.50 -14.41 -35.21
C LYS A 450 -3.91 -14.89 -36.61
N PHE A 451 -3.87 -13.96 -37.55
CA PHE A 451 -4.19 -14.19 -38.96
C PHE A 451 -2.91 -14.26 -39.80
N VAL A 452 -2.99 -14.97 -40.92
CA VAL A 452 -1.93 -14.97 -41.93
C VAL A 452 -1.95 -13.64 -42.69
N THR A 453 -0.80 -12.97 -42.76
CA THR A 453 -0.61 -11.74 -43.56
C THR A 453 0.35 -12.00 -44.70
N GLN A 454 0.11 -11.40 -45.86
CA GLN A 454 1.04 -11.44 -46.99
C GLN A 454 2.05 -10.30 -46.87
N GLU A 455 3.33 -10.63 -47.01
CA GLU A 455 4.45 -9.70 -47.01
C GLU A 455 4.65 -9.06 -48.40
N ALA A 456 5.41 -7.98 -48.48
CA ALA A 456 5.66 -7.26 -49.73
C ALA A 456 6.41 -8.10 -50.79
N ASP A 457 7.16 -9.12 -50.37
CA ASP A 457 7.85 -10.08 -51.25
C ASP A 457 6.94 -11.23 -51.72
N GLY A 458 5.66 -11.21 -51.33
CA GLY A 458 4.66 -12.21 -51.69
C GLY A 458 4.61 -13.43 -50.75
N THR A 459 5.52 -13.54 -49.78
CA THR A 459 5.50 -14.61 -48.77
C THR A 459 4.39 -14.38 -47.74
N TYR A 460 4.05 -15.42 -46.99
CA TYR A 460 2.99 -15.37 -45.96
C TYR A 460 3.57 -15.57 -44.57
N LYS A 461 3.23 -14.67 -43.64
CA LYS A 461 3.70 -14.68 -42.26
C LYS A 461 2.53 -14.81 -41.29
N ILE A 462 2.75 -15.58 -40.22
CA ILE A 462 1.92 -15.54 -39.01
C ILE A 462 2.79 -14.89 -37.94
N ASN A 463 2.51 -13.63 -37.60
CA ASN A 463 3.29 -12.92 -36.59
C ASN A 463 2.81 -13.29 -35.18
N ILE A 464 3.52 -14.22 -34.54
CA ILE A 464 3.33 -14.58 -33.12
C ILE A 464 4.38 -13.97 -32.19
N PHE A 465 5.39 -13.28 -32.75
CA PHE A 465 6.54 -12.78 -32.01
C PHE A 465 6.13 -11.67 -31.04
N ASP A 466 5.36 -10.69 -31.51
CA ASP A 466 4.94 -9.54 -30.70
C ASP A 466 3.87 -9.90 -29.65
N SER A 467 3.22 -11.05 -29.80
CA SER A 467 2.20 -11.56 -28.88
C SER A 467 2.74 -12.47 -27.77
N ASP A 468 4.01 -12.87 -27.83
CA ASP A 468 4.57 -13.80 -26.84
C ASP A 468 5.02 -13.07 -25.56
N TRP A 469 4.03 -12.64 -24.78
CA TRP A 469 4.26 -11.98 -23.49
C TRP A 469 5.04 -12.87 -22.51
N THR A 470 4.92 -14.19 -22.62
CA THR A 470 5.67 -15.16 -21.82
C THR A 470 7.17 -15.07 -22.10
N ALA A 471 7.57 -15.02 -23.38
CA ALA A 471 8.98 -14.85 -23.74
C ALA A 471 9.55 -13.51 -23.24
N ASN A 472 8.77 -12.43 -23.27
CA ASN A 472 9.18 -11.12 -22.74
C ASN A 472 9.38 -11.17 -21.22
N LYS A 473 8.44 -11.73 -20.46
CA LYS A 473 8.57 -11.87 -19.00
C LYS A 473 9.68 -12.83 -18.59
N VAL A 474 9.86 -13.94 -19.30
CA VAL A 474 10.97 -14.86 -19.05
C VAL A 474 12.30 -14.20 -19.39
N SER A 475 12.40 -13.45 -20.48
CA SER A 475 13.58 -12.65 -20.81
C SER A 475 13.85 -11.58 -19.76
N TRP A 476 12.81 -10.87 -19.30
CA TRP A 476 12.92 -9.90 -18.20
C TRP A 476 13.41 -10.58 -16.93
N LEU A 477 12.82 -11.70 -16.53
CA LEU A 477 13.23 -12.46 -15.35
C LEU A 477 14.69 -12.90 -15.48
N LEU A 478 15.04 -13.56 -16.58
CA LEU A 478 16.40 -14.00 -16.88
C LEU A 478 17.40 -12.83 -16.94
N ASN A 479 16.99 -11.63 -17.32
CA ASN A 479 17.88 -10.46 -17.33
C ASN A 479 17.97 -9.76 -15.97
N ASN A 480 16.94 -9.83 -15.13
CA ASN A 480 16.89 -9.16 -13.84
C ASN A 480 17.21 -10.07 -12.64
N THR A 481 17.33 -11.39 -12.85
CA THR A 481 17.80 -12.37 -11.84
C THR A 481 19.21 -12.88 -12.13
N LYS A 482 19.89 -12.36 -13.16
CA LYS A 482 21.31 -12.66 -13.41
C LYS A 482 22.16 -12.06 -12.30
N SER A 483 22.97 -12.91 -11.66
CA SER A 483 24.06 -12.46 -10.79
C SER A 483 25.30 -12.20 -11.63
N TYR A 484 25.93 -11.05 -11.45
CA TYR A 484 27.15 -10.65 -12.15
C TYR A 484 28.38 -10.78 -11.25
N SER A 485 29.41 -11.48 -11.71
CA SER A 485 30.67 -11.63 -10.96
C SER A 485 31.50 -10.34 -10.99
N ILE A 486 31.81 -9.80 -9.82
CA ILE A 486 32.77 -8.70 -9.63
C ILE A 486 34.20 -9.23 -9.89
N GLN A 487 34.94 -8.53 -10.75
CA GLN A 487 36.28 -8.93 -11.19
C GLN A 487 37.38 -8.28 -10.34
N ASN A 488 38.61 -8.78 -10.47
CA ASN A 488 39.80 -8.12 -9.90
C ASN A 488 39.91 -6.66 -10.37
N ASN A 489 40.37 -5.78 -9.48
CA ASN A 489 40.59 -4.35 -9.72
C ASN A 489 39.32 -3.55 -10.06
N THR A 490 38.13 -4.12 -9.88
CA THR A 490 36.86 -3.44 -10.15
C THR A 490 36.71 -2.22 -9.23
N ASP A 491 36.35 -1.08 -9.81
CA ASP A 491 35.88 0.09 -9.08
C ASP A 491 34.36 0.03 -8.93
N LEU A 492 33.88 -0.08 -7.69
CA LEU A 492 32.44 -0.17 -7.43
C LEU A 492 31.66 1.09 -7.82
N ASN A 493 32.31 2.24 -8.03
CA ASN A 493 31.65 3.43 -8.56
C ASN A 493 31.19 3.26 -10.02
N ASN A 494 31.78 2.30 -10.75
CA ASN A 494 31.41 1.97 -12.12
C ASN A 494 30.27 0.94 -12.19
N VAL A 495 29.89 0.32 -11.07
CA VAL A 495 28.83 -0.69 -11.01
C VAL A 495 27.48 -0.01 -10.74
N LYS A 496 26.90 0.60 -11.79
CA LYS A 496 25.66 1.38 -11.70
C LYS A 496 24.42 0.72 -12.31
N ASN A 497 24.59 -0.37 -13.04
CA ASN A 497 23.47 -1.07 -13.66
C ASN A 497 22.66 -1.79 -12.58
N THR A 498 21.33 -1.69 -12.65
CA THR A 498 20.45 -2.41 -11.74
C THR A 498 20.67 -3.92 -11.89
N GLY A 499 20.82 -4.63 -10.76
CA GLY A 499 21.05 -6.08 -10.76
C GLY A 499 21.64 -6.62 -9.46
N PHE A 500 21.90 -7.92 -9.45
CA PHE A 500 22.58 -8.63 -8.36
C PHE A 500 24.02 -8.93 -8.77
N TYR A 501 24.94 -8.77 -7.83
CA TYR A 501 26.38 -8.90 -8.03
C TYR A 501 26.97 -9.78 -6.93
N ASN A 502 27.98 -10.58 -7.27
CA ASN A 502 28.71 -11.39 -6.31
C ASN A 502 30.21 -11.22 -6.50
N ALA A 503 30.94 -11.12 -5.40
CA ALA A 503 32.39 -11.10 -5.37
C ALA A 503 32.86 -12.40 -4.69
N ALA A 504 33.57 -13.24 -5.44
CA ALA A 504 34.09 -14.52 -4.98
C ALA A 504 35.62 -14.47 -4.83
N GLY A 505 36.10 -13.54 -4.00
CA GLY A 505 37.52 -13.32 -3.77
C GLY A 505 38.30 -12.41 -4.74
N PRO A 506 37.71 -11.43 -5.47
CA PRO A 506 38.50 -10.50 -6.26
C PRO A 506 39.50 -9.70 -5.41
N SER A 507 40.65 -9.37 -6.00
CA SER A 507 41.69 -8.54 -5.40
C SER A 507 41.72 -7.13 -6.00
N GLY A 508 42.28 -6.15 -5.29
CA GLY A 508 42.52 -4.80 -5.82
C GLY A 508 41.27 -3.93 -6.02
N LEU A 509 40.14 -4.26 -5.39
CA LEU A 509 38.89 -3.50 -5.50
C LEU A 509 39.09 -2.03 -5.10
N LYS A 510 38.40 -1.13 -5.80
CA LYS A 510 38.34 0.31 -5.50
C LYS A 510 36.94 0.70 -5.07
N ASN A 511 36.84 1.66 -4.14
CA ASN A 511 35.58 2.16 -3.59
C ASN A 511 34.67 1.04 -3.01
N SER A 512 35.28 -0.03 -2.51
CA SER A 512 34.61 -1.12 -1.82
C SER A 512 34.81 -0.97 -0.30
N PRO A 513 33.76 -1.20 0.53
CA PRO A 513 33.90 -1.20 1.98
C PRO A 513 34.56 -2.49 2.49
N VAL A 514 34.73 -3.50 1.63
CA VAL A 514 35.30 -4.81 1.95
C VAL A 514 36.27 -5.31 0.88
N SER A 515 37.15 -6.24 1.24
CA SER A 515 38.32 -6.59 0.43
C SER A 515 38.13 -7.75 -0.56
N ALA A 516 37.15 -8.64 -0.40
CA ALA A 516 37.13 -9.88 -1.18
C ALA A 516 35.75 -10.55 -1.38
N TRP A 517 35.04 -10.97 -0.32
CA TRP A 517 33.84 -11.81 -0.46
C TRP A 517 32.57 -11.08 -0.05
N PHE A 518 31.65 -10.85 -0.99
CA PHE A 518 30.38 -10.18 -0.70
C PHE A 518 29.31 -10.46 -1.76
N SER A 519 28.05 -10.25 -1.38
CA SER A 519 26.93 -10.09 -2.31
C SER A 519 26.53 -8.62 -2.36
N MET A 520 26.16 -8.10 -3.53
CA MET A 520 25.73 -6.72 -3.68
C MET A 520 24.50 -6.63 -4.58
N SER A 521 23.53 -5.79 -4.20
CA SER A 521 22.42 -5.39 -5.05
C SER A 521 22.58 -3.94 -5.45
N VAL A 522 22.29 -3.63 -6.71
CA VAL A 522 22.27 -2.28 -7.25
C VAL A 522 20.87 -2.00 -7.76
N ASN A 523 20.31 -0.85 -7.37
CA ASN A 523 19.04 -0.36 -7.88
C ASN A 523 19.19 1.10 -8.29
N ALA A 524 18.99 1.38 -9.57
CA ALA A 524 19.27 2.67 -10.17
C ALA A 524 18.25 3.05 -11.24
N ASN A 525 18.11 4.35 -11.45
CA ASN A 525 17.54 4.95 -12.66
C ASN A 525 18.61 5.83 -13.35
N GLN A 526 18.20 6.63 -14.34
CA GLN A 526 19.12 7.47 -15.11
C GLN A 526 19.77 8.62 -14.32
N TRP A 527 19.29 8.94 -13.11
CA TRP A 527 19.70 10.12 -12.32
C TRP A 527 20.34 9.75 -10.98
N ASN A 528 19.87 8.69 -10.32
CA ASN A 528 20.33 8.27 -9.01
C ASN A 528 20.25 6.75 -8.84
N GLY A 529 20.87 6.25 -7.77
CA GLY A 529 20.74 4.85 -7.40
C GLY A 529 21.34 4.54 -6.03
N GLN A 530 21.26 3.26 -5.67
CA GLN A 530 21.76 2.72 -4.42
C GLN A 530 22.55 1.43 -4.65
N GLN A 531 23.54 1.21 -3.79
CA GLN A 531 24.23 -0.07 -3.67
C GLN A 531 24.05 -0.58 -2.24
N THR A 532 23.65 -1.84 -2.12
CA THR A 532 23.54 -2.56 -0.85
C THR A 532 24.50 -3.74 -0.92
N LEU A 533 25.51 -3.75 -0.08
CA LEU A 533 26.57 -4.76 -0.06
C LEU A 533 26.56 -5.51 1.26
N TYR A 534 26.47 -6.83 1.18
CA TYR A 534 26.52 -7.75 2.30
C TYR A 534 27.85 -8.51 2.28
N ASP A 535 28.71 -8.23 3.26
CA ASP A 535 29.97 -8.93 3.48
C ASP A 535 29.69 -10.33 4.01
N THR A 536 30.00 -11.34 3.19
CA THR A 536 29.69 -12.73 3.54
C THR A 536 30.64 -13.30 4.58
N ASN A 537 31.78 -12.67 4.83
CA ASN A 537 32.73 -13.13 5.85
C ASN A 537 32.38 -12.61 7.25
N SER A 538 32.01 -11.33 7.34
CA SER A 538 31.72 -10.69 8.64
C SER A 538 30.23 -10.63 8.98
N GLY A 539 29.34 -10.94 8.03
CA GLY A 539 27.90 -10.74 8.18
C GLY A 539 27.48 -9.27 8.17
N GLN A 540 28.39 -8.37 7.75
CA GLN A 540 28.19 -6.94 7.82
C GLN A 540 27.46 -6.39 6.60
N LEU A 541 26.43 -5.58 6.84
CA LEU A 541 25.70 -4.87 5.79
C LEU A 541 26.24 -3.45 5.61
N TYR A 542 26.40 -3.04 4.36
CA TYR A 542 26.80 -1.70 3.94
C TYR A 542 25.81 -1.17 2.90
N VAL A 543 25.49 0.12 2.98
CA VAL A 543 24.64 0.80 2.01
C VAL A 543 25.27 2.12 1.59
N ARG A 544 25.10 2.49 0.33
CA ARG A 544 25.37 3.85 -0.14
C ARG A 544 24.44 4.22 -1.27
N THR A 545 24.34 5.51 -1.54
CA THR A 545 23.60 6.04 -2.68
C THR A 545 24.49 6.88 -3.56
N TRP A 546 24.01 7.22 -4.75
CA TRP A 546 24.64 8.23 -5.58
C TRP A 546 23.59 9.06 -6.30
N ASN A 547 24.00 10.24 -6.72
CA ASN A 547 23.28 11.08 -7.67
C ASN A 547 24.16 11.31 -8.92
N SER A 548 23.73 12.20 -9.81
CA SER A 548 24.45 12.50 -11.06
C SER A 548 25.89 13.01 -10.86
N THR A 549 26.25 13.53 -9.68
CA THR A 549 27.54 14.17 -9.44
C THR A 549 28.45 13.45 -8.45
N ARG A 550 27.92 12.61 -7.55
CA ARG A 550 28.73 11.92 -6.53
C ARG A 550 28.07 10.67 -5.95
N PHE A 551 28.91 9.78 -5.40
CA PHE A 551 28.52 8.75 -4.43
C PHE A 551 28.57 9.32 -3.01
N THR A 552 27.68 8.82 -2.14
CA THR A 552 27.85 8.97 -0.69
C THR A 552 28.89 7.97 -0.20
N ASP A 553 29.45 8.25 0.98
CA ASP A 553 30.26 7.27 1.69
C ASP A 553 29.44 6.02 2.00
N TRP A 554 30.12 4.88 2.08
CA TRP A 554 29.51 3.64 2.55
C TRP A 554 29.10 3.76 4.01
N GLN A 555 27.81 3.60 4.26
CA GLN A 555 27.24 3.50 5.59
C GLN A 555 27.22 2.04 6.00
N ARG A 556 28.00 1.71 7.03
CA ARG A 556 27.97 0.39 7.67
C ARG A 556 26.76 0.32 8.62
N ILE A 557 25.85 -0.62 8.41
CA ILE A 557 24.65 -0.79 9.23
C ILE A 557 25.00 -1.56 10.51
N ALA A 558 24.82 -0.96 11.69
CA ALA A 558 25.15 -1.62 12.95
C ALA A 558 24.44 -2.97 13.11
N ASN A 559 25.18 -3.99 13.54
CA ASN A 559 24.66 -5.31 13.88
C ASN A 559 24.63 -5.52 15.41
N ALA A 560 24.09 -6.66 15.87
CA ALA A 560 24.00 -6.97 17.30
C ALA A 560 25.38 -6.94 18.00
N GLY A 561 26.43 -7.42 17.35
CA GLY A 561 27.81 -7.36 17.86
C GLY A 561 28.31 -5.93 18.06
N ASP A 562 27.95 -4.99 17.18
CA ASP A 562 28.28 -3.57 17.35
C ASP A 562 27.60 -2.98 18.58
N LEU A 563 26.33 -3.33 18.80
CA LEU A 563 25.54 -2.84 19.94
C LEU A 563 26.07 -3.40 21.27
N THR A 564 26.50 -4.66 21.32
CA THR A 564 27.11 -5.24 22.53
C THR A 564 28.41 -4.56 22.95
N ASN A 565 29.10 -3.89 22.01
CA ASN A 565 30.32 -3.14 22.31
C ASN A 565 30.04 -1.68 22.70
N GLN A 566 28.85 -1.15 22.39
CA GLN A 566 28.46 0.18 22.83
C GLN A 566 28.08 0.16 24.31
N SER A 567 28.61 1.14 25.03
CA SER A 567 28.35 1.33 26.45
C SER A 567 27.38 2.49 26.62
N ILE A 568 26.29 2.28 27.34
CA ILE A 568 25.34 3.33 27.70
C ILE A 568 25.53 3.68 29.17
N THR A 569 25.67 4.97 29.45
CA THR A 569 25.66 5.50 30.82
C THR A 569 24.23 5.72 31.25
N SER A 570 23.78 4.95 32.25
CA SER A 570 22.47 5.11 32.90
C SER A 570 22.62 5.87 34.22
N ILE A 571 21.65 6.71 34.55
CA ILE A 571 21.55 7.37 35.85
C ILE A 571 20.92 6.39 36.84
N THR A 572 21.56 6.18 37.99
CA THR A 572 21.06 5.24 39.01
C THR A 572 20.37 5.93 40.18
N ASP A 573 20.55 7.24 40.33
CA ASP A 573 19.89 8.05 41.33
C ASP A 573 19.57 9.46 40.82
N TYR A 574 18.59 10.10 41.46
CA TYR A 574 18.28 11.50 41.20
C TYR A 574 18.00 12.19 42.54
N ASP A 575 18.82 13.19 42.85
CA ASP A 575 18.69 14.04 44.02
C ASP A 575 17.71 15.18 43.70
N VAL A 576 16.52 15.05 44.28
CA VAL A 576 15.42 16.01 44.13
C VAL A 576 15.79 17.39 44.69
N ALA A 577 16.62 17.47 45.73
CA ALA A 577 16.95 18.74 46.37
C ALA A 577 17.93 19.58 45.56
N SER A 578 18.87 18.93 44.87
CA SER A 578 19.84 19.59 43.99
C SER A 578 19.43 19.60 42.51
N GLU A 579 18.30 18.99 42.17
CA GLU A 579 17.81 18.80 40.78
C GLU A 579 18.86 18.13 39.88
N GLY A 580 19.61 17.17 40.44
CA GLY A 580 20.76 16.55 39.78
C GLY A 580 20.89 15.06 40.07
N TRP A 581 21.86 14.42 39.43
CA TRP A 581 22.23 13.03 39.69
C TRP A 581 23.69 12.97 40.09
N HIS A 582 24.03 12.02 40.95
CA HIS A 582 25.38 11.89 41.50
C HIS A 582 26.03 10.58 41.08
N ASN A 583 25.22 9.56 40.80
CA ASN A 583 25.69 8.24 40.42
C ASN A 583 25.23 7.85 39.02
N THR A 584 26.17 7.28 38.27
CA THR A 584 25.93 6.71 36.95
C THR A 584 26.50 5.30 36.88
N GLN A 585 25.87 4.45 36.09
CA GLN A 585 26.35 3.11 35.80
C GLN A 585 26.48 2.93 34.29
N VAL A 586 27.63 2.41 33.87
CA VAL A 586 27.90 2.08 32.47
C VAL A 586 27.50 0.62 32.24
N GLY A 587 26.48 0.40 31.43
CA GLY A 587 26.01 -0.92 31.01
C GLY A 587 26.26 -1.16 29.52
N LYS A 588 26.12 -2.41 29.09
CA LYS A 588 26.15 -2.81 27.67
C LYS A 588 24.88 -3.57 27.34
N PHE A 589 24.51 -3.59 26.06
CA PHE A 589 23.48 -4.50 25.58
C PHE A 589 23.99 -5.95 25.70
N ASP A 590 23.10 -6.85 26.09
CA ASP A 590 23.35 -8.28 26.00
C ASP A 590 23.38 -8.74 24.52
N PRO A 591 23.83 -9.97 24.22
CA PRO A 591 23.84 -10.50 22.84
C PRO A 591 22.47 -10.54 22.15
N SER A 592 21.37 -10.38 22.90
CA SER A 592 19.99 -10.33 22.38
C SER A 592 19.50 -8.90 22.15
N GLY A 593 20.34 -7.89 22.42
CA GLY A 593 20.00 -6.48 22.27
C GLY A 593 19.20 -5.89 23.45
N HIS A 594 19.17 -6.55 24.61
CA HIS A 594 18.52 -6.02 25.80
C HIS A 594 19.50 -5.24 26.67
N PHE A 595 19.05 -4.11 27.22
CA PHE A 595 19.78 -3.36 28.24
C PHE A 595 19.21 -3.71 29.61
N ALA A 596 20.05 -4.10 30.57
CA ALA A 596 19.61 -4.64 31.85
C ALA A 596 18.84 -3.62 32.73
N ASN A 597 19.09 -2.32 32.52
CA ASN A 597 18.48 -1.24 33.31
C ASN A 597 17.39 -0.52 32.49
N LEU A 598 16.36 -0.02 33.17
CA LEU A 598 15.41 0.91 32.55
C LEU A 598 16.11 2.25 32.30
N LEU A 599 16.09 2.72 31.06
CA LEU A 599 16.65 4.01 30.69
C LEU A 599 15.59 5.09 30.94
N VAL A 600 15.92 6.04 31.80
CA VAL A 600 15.07 7.21 32.08
C VAL A 600 15.74 8.44 31.48
N ASP A 601 14.97 9.26 30.77
CA ASP A 601 15.43 10.56 30.30
C ASP A 601 15.64 11.50 31.49
N ALA A 602 16.86 12.03 31.65
CA ALA A 602 17.20 12.98 32.71
C ALA A 602 16.30 14.23 32.66
N GLY A 603 15.90 14.68 31.47
CA GLY A 603 14.99 15.80 31.28
C GLY A 603 13.57 15.53 31.79
N ALA A 604 13.15 14.25 31.86
CA ALA A 604 11.85 13.87 32.40
C ALA A 604 11.80 13.89 33.94
N LEU A 605 12.94 13.78 34.61
CA LEU A 605 13.04 13.78 36.07
C LEU A 605 12.96 15.18 36.68
N LYS A 606 13.45 16.20 35.95
CA LYS A 606 13.48 17.58 36.45
C LYS A 606 12.08 18.14 36.80
N PRO A 607 11.04 18.05 35.95
CA PRO A 607 9.71 18.54 36.30
C PRO A 607 9.09 17.83 37.50
N ILE A 608 9.43 16.54 37.71
CA ILE A 608 8.98 15.76 38.86
C ILE A 608 9.64 16.30 40.14
N ALA A 609 10.95 16.55 40.09
CA ALA A 609 11.68 17.13 41.21
C ALA A 609 11.19 18.55 41.57
N GLU A 610 10.98 19.41 40.56
CA GLU A 610 10.39 20.74 40.75
C GLU A 610 9.01 20.65 41.42
N ALA A 611 8.17 19.71 40.99
CA ALA A 611 6.85 19.48 41.61
C ALA A 611 6.97 19.05 43.09
N ILE A 612 7.89 18.14 43.42
CA ILE A 612 8.14 17.71 44.80
C ILE A 612 8.65 18.87 45.66
N ASN A 613 9.58 19.68 45.16
CA ASN A 613 10.11 20.85 45.87
C ASN A 613 9.02 21.90 46.12
N ASN A 614 8.14 22.13 45.14
CA ASN A 614 6.97 23.00 45.31
C ASN A 614 6.00 22.47 46.37
N LEU A 615 5.72 21.16 46.39
CA LEU A 615 4.90 20.53 47.42
C LEU A 615 5.51 20.67 48.82
N ASN A 616 6.83 20.49 48.95
CA ASN A 616 7.55 20.66 50.22
C ASN A 616 7.48 22.11 50.73
N THR A 617 7.60 23.08 49.83
CA THR A 617 7.43 24.51 50.14
C THR A 617 6.02 24.80 50.65
N ASN A 618 5.00 24.32 49.93
CA ASN A 618 3.60 24.49 50.29
C ASN A 618 3.27 23.86 51.65
N LEU A 619 3.77 22.65 51.92
CA LEU A 619 3.60 21.98 53.21
C LEU A 619 4.24 22.77 54.36
N THR A 620 5.40 23.39 54.13
CA THR A 620 6.08 24.23 55.13
C THR A 620 5.27 25.49 55.43
N THR A 621 4.72 26.13 54.40
CA THR A 621 3.80 27.28 54.55
C THR A 621 2.55 26.88 55.33
N MET A 622 1.89 25.77 54.96
CA MET A 622 0.71 25.27 55.67
C MET A 622 0.99 24.96 57.14
N ARG A 623 2.15 24.35 57.47
CA ARG A 623 2.55 24.11 58.87
C ARG A 623 2.70 25.41 59.65
N THR A 624 3.26 26.44 59.02
CA THR A 624 3.44 27.77 59.62
C THR A 624 2.09 28.46 59.85
N GLU A 625 1.19 28.43 58.86
CA GLU A 625 -0.17 28.98 58.98
C GLU A 625 -0.98 28.26 60.05
N LEU A 626 -0.91 26.93 60.10
CA LEU A 626 -1.54 26.13 61.15
C LEU A 626 -1.01 26.48 62.53
N MET A 627 0.31 26.65 62.68
CA MET A 627 0.91 27.07 63.96
C MET A 627 0.43 28.48 64.37
N ASN A 628 0.36 29.41 63.42
CA ASN A 628 -0.17 30.75 63.67
C ASN A 628 -1.66 30.74 64.04
N LEU A 629 -2.45 29.85 63.44
CA LEU A 629 -3.85 29.64 63.81
C LEU A 629 -3.97 29.09 65.23
N LYS A 630 -3.18 28.06 65.58
CA LYS A 630 -3.15 27.51 66.94
C LYS A 630 -2.79 28.58 67.96
N LYS A 631 -1.78 29.42 67.69
CA LYS A 631 -1.39 30.57 68.52
C LYS A 631 -2.50 31.59 68.79
N ARG A 632 -3.55 31.61 67.96
CA ARG A 632 -4.71 32.52 68.08
C ARG A 632 -5.95 31.87 68.71
N THR A 633 -6.01 30.55 68.79
CA THR A 633 -7.24 29.81 69.07
C THR A 633 -7.11 28.73 70.14
N ASP A 634 -5.91 28.20 70.35
CA ASP A 634 -5.65 27.12 71.31
C ASP A 634 -4.92 27.66 72.54
N TYR A 635 -5.57 27.57 73.72
CA TYR A 635 -5.03 27.98 75.01
C TYR A 635 -3.78 27.19 75.43
N ASN A 636 -3.55 26.01 74.84
CA ASN A 636 -2.38 25.17 75.11
C ASN A 636 -1.20 25.49 74.19
N THR A 637 -1.41 26.29 73.14
CA THR A 637 -0.35 26.71 72.21
C THR A 637 -0.24 28.24 72.18
N PRO A 638 0.11 28.93 73.28
CA PRO A 638 0.10 30.39 73.32
C PRO A 638 1.16 31.03 72.40
N GLN A 639 0.89 32.24 71.94
CA GLN A 639 1.84 33.15 71.26
C GLN A 639 3.03 33.50 72.14
N GLY A 640 2.85 33.56 73.45
CA GLY A 640 3.90 33.75 74.43
C GLY A 640 3.44 33.32 75.81
N GLU A 641 4.38 32.80 76.60
CA GLU A 641 4.12 32.32 77.95
C GLU A 641 5.06 32.99 78.94
N PHE A 642 4.50 33.42 80.07
CA PHE A 642 5.23 34.07 81.15
C PHE A 642 4.83 33.43 82.47
N ASN A 643 5.81 33.11 83.30
CA ASN A 643 5.60 32.43 84.57
C ASN A 643 6.43 33.11 85.67
N ASN A 644 5.81 33.44 86.81
CA ASN A 644 6.48 34.03 87.99
C ASN A 644 7.33 35.28 87.69
N THR A 645 6.87 36.14 86.79
CA THR A 645 7.61 37.33 86.34
C THR A 645 6.70 38.55 86.20
N THR A 646 7.28 39.73 86.04
CA THR A 646 6.55 40.96 85.74
C THR A 646 6.33 41.11 84.25
N VAL A 647 5.08 41.30 83.82
CA VAL A 647 4.71 41.46 82.41
C VAL A 647 3.96 42.77 82.23
N ASN A 648 4.52 43.68 81.42
CA ASN A 648 3.81 44.88 80.99
C ASN A 648 2.97 44.58 79.76
N LEU A 649 1.64 44.63 79.91
CA LEU A 649 0.71 44.30 78.84
C LEU A 649 0.83 45.24 77.64
N ASN A 650 1.34 46.46 77.80
CA ASN A 650 1.55 47.38 76.67
C ASN A 650 2.58 46.89 75.65
N ASN A 651 3.47 45.98 76.07
CA ASN A 651 4.49 45.38 75.21
C ASN A 651 3.95 44.22 74.37
N LEU A 652 2.78 43.67 74.71
CA LEU A 652 2.17 42.55 73.99
C LEU A 652 1.42 43.08 72.75
N ARG A 653 2.14 43.15 71.62
CA ARG A 653 1.64 43.71 70.36
C ARG A 653 1.63 42.73 69.17
N SER A 654 1.85 41.44 69.38
CA SER A 654 1.73 40.44 68.31
C SER A 654 0.41 39.68 68.42
N THR A 655 -0.28 39.49 67.31
CA THR A 655 -1.56 38.76 67.29
C THR A 655 -1.40 37.34 67.85
N GLY A 656 -2.23 37.00 68.83
CA GLY A 656 -2.25 35.67 69.44
C GLY A 656 -2.68 35.71 70.91
N MET A 657 -2.63 34.55 71.56
CA MET A 657 -3.02 34.38 72.96
C MET A 657 -1.77 34.24 73.84
N TYR A 658 -1.69 35.01 74.90
CA TYR A 658 -0.59 34.95 75.86
C TYR A 658 -1.08 34.34 77.16
N ARG A 659 -0.29 33.42 77.73
CA ARG A 659 -0.55 32.78 79.03
C ARG A 659 0.37 33.38 80.08
N LEU A 660 -0.22 33.96 81.12
CA LEU A 660 0.51 34.51 82.25
C LEU A 660 0.13 33.70 83.49
N SER A 661 1.11 33.04 84.11
CA SER A 661 0.90 32.23 85.32
C SER A 661 1.65 32.83 86.49
N ASN A 662 0.92 33.23 87.54
CA ASN A 662 1.48 33.87 88.73
C ASN A 662 2.38 35.08 88.40
N CYS A 663 1.94 35.95 87.50
CA CYS A 663 2.72 37.08 87.00
C CYS A 663 2.24 38.41 87.60
N HIS A 664 3.17 39.32 87.90
CA HIS A 664 2.85 40.71 88.23
C HIS A 664 2.47 41.47 86.95
N VAL A 665 1.23 41.90 86.82
CA VAL A 665 0.68 42.45 85.56
C VAL A 665 0.70 43.99 85.59
N GLN A 666 1.61 44.59 84.83
CA GLN A 666 1.69 46.04 84.67
C GLN A 666 0.82 46.52 83.51
N SER A 667 0.25 47.72 83.66
CA SER A 667 -0.70 48.32 82.70
C SER A 667 -1.91 47.42 82.42
N GLY A 668 -2.30 46.59 83.40
CA GLY A 668 -3.52 45.78 83.39
C GLY A 668 -4.75 46.56 83.88
N PRO A 669 -5.93 45.92 83.93
CA PRO A 669 -7.16 46.53 84.43
C PRO A 669 -7.21 46.66 85.97
N TYR A 670 -6.13 46.33 86.67
CA TYR A 670 -6.12 46.17 88.13
C TYR A 670 -5.73 47.46 88.88
N PRO A 671 -6.26 47.67 90.10
CA PRO A 671 -5.91 48.81 90.94
C PRO A 671 -4.53 48.66 91.63
N THR A 672 -3.96 47.46 91.68
CA THR A 672 -2.66 47.14 92.30
C THR A 672 -1.92 46.06 91.51
N ASP A 673 -0.59 46.17 91.38
CA ASP A 673 0.26 45.22 90.63
C ASP A 673 0.54 43.93 91.44
N ASN A 674 -0.47 43.07 91.61
CA ASN A 674 -0.33 41.77 92.28
C ASN A 674 -0.08 40.63 91.28
N ALA A 675 0.08 39.40 91.77
CA ALA A 675 0.28 38.22 90.94
C ALA A 675 -1.05 37.68 90.41
N HIS A 676 -1.13 37.43 89.10
CA HIS A 676 -2.36 37.00 88.41
C HIS A 676 -2.13 35.77 87.52
N TRP A 677 -3.21 35.01 87.28
CA TRP A 677 -3.29 33.92 86.29
C TRP A 677 -4.29 34.31 85.22
N VAL A 678 -3.79 34.72 84.06
CA VAL A 678 -4.63 35.32 83.01
C VAL A 678 -4.26 34.84 81.62
N TYR A 679 -5.26 34.88 80.75
CA TYR A 679 -5.05 34.81 79.31
C TYR A 679 -5.28 36.18 78.68
N VAL A 680 -4.32 36.65 77.89
CA VAL A 680 -4.44 37.90 77.15
C VAL A 680 -4.47 37.58 75.66
N LYS A 681 -5.60 37.85 75.00
CA LYS A 681 -5.72 37.78 73.55
C LYS A 681 -5.39 39.13 72.95
N VAL A 682 -4.39 39.17 72.07
CA VAL A 682 -3.99 40.35 71.31
C VAL A 682 -4.45 40.17 69.87
N THR A 683 -5.09 41.19 69.30
CA THR A 683 -5.46 41.24 67.88
C THR A 683 -4.92 42.51 67.26
N VAL A 684 -3.92 42.39 66.40
CA VAL A 684 -3.38 43.50 65.61
C VAL A 684 -4.29 43.70 64.41
N PHE A 685 -4.81 44.91 64.25
CA PHE A 685 -5.59 45.30 63.07
C PHE A 685 -4.67 45.91 62.01
N ASP A 686 -3.78 46.82 62.40
CA ASP A 686 -2.76 47.43 61.56
C ASP A 686 -1.53 47.84 62.40
N ALA A 687 -0.58 48.57 61.80
CA ALA A 687 0.65 49.00 62.47
C ALA A 687 0.43 49.91 63.71
N ASN A 688 -0.72 50.57 63.82
CA ASN A 688 -1.05 51.51 64.88
C ASN A 688 -2.11 50.96 65.84
N THR A 689 -3.00 50.10 65.33
CA THR A 689 -4.20 49.65 66.01
C THR A 689 -4.06 48.23 66.55
N VAL A 690 -4.08 48.09 67.87
CA VAL A 690 -3.98 46.80 68.56
C VAL A 690 -5.10 46.67 69.58
N TYR A 691 -5.85 45.57 69.54
CA TYR A 691 -6.86 45.24 70.53
C TYR A 691 -6.32 44.23 71.53
N GLN A 692 -6.68 44.40 72.80
CA GLN A 692 -6.40 43.42 73.84
C GLN A 692 -7.68 43.03 74.53
N THR A 693 -7.84 41.73 74.76
CA THR A 693 -8.88 41.13 75.61
C THR A 693 -8.20 40.30 76.67
N LEU A 694 -8.52 40.52 77.93
CA LEU A 694 -7.96 39.80 79.07
C LEU A 694 -9.05 38.97 79.73
N TYR A 695 -8.76 37.70 79.98
CA TYR A 695 -9.62 36.75 80.67
C TYR A 695 -8.99 36.40 82.02
N GLU A 696 -9.73 36.60 83.11
CA GLU A 696 -9.33 36.26 84.47
C GLU A 696 -10.51 35.67 85.24
N GLY A 697 -10.49 34.36 85.49
CA GLY A 697 -11.66 33.65 86.03
C GLY A 697 -12.90 33.89 85.16
N ASP A 698 -13.99 34.34 85.79
CA ASP A 698 -15.22 34.74 85.09
C ASP A 698 -15.17 36.18 84.55
N ASN A 699 -14.14 36.98 84.84
CA ASN A 699 -14.07 38.36 84.37
C ASN A 699 -13.42 38.45 82.98
N MET A 700 -13.99 39.32 82.14
CA MET A 700 -13.42 39.66 80.84
C MET A 700 -13.20 41.17 80.75
N TYR A 701 -12.04 41.58 80.27
CA TYR A 701 -11.68 42.99 80.06
C TYR A 701 -11.25 43.20 78.63
N GLY A 702 -11.42 44.41 78.10
CA GLY A 702 -10.88 44.77 76.80
C GLY A 702 -10.48 46.23 76.69
N ARG A 703 -9.50 46.48 75.82
CA ARG A 703 -9.05 47.82 75.44
C ARG A 703 -8.49 47.83 74.04
N LYS A 704 -8.23 49.02 73.51
CA LYS A 704 -7.51 49.23 72.25
C LYS A 704 -6.34 50.18 72.43
N SER A 705 -5.37 50.04 71.54
CA SER A 705 -4.31 50.99 71.27
C SER A 705 -4.60 51.58 69.90
N SER A 706 -4.50 52.90 69.75
CA SER A 706 -4.67 53.61 68.47
C SER A 706 -3.35 54.15 67.89
N SER A 707 -2.25 54.00 68.64
CA SER A 707 -0.88 54.27 68.17
C SER A 707 0.13 53.23 68.71
N PRO A 708 1.40 53.26 68.29
CA PRO A 708 2.44 52.37 68.82
C PRO A 708 2.74 52.54 70.32
N THR A 709 2.36 53.68 70.91
CA THR A 709 2.71 54.03 72.30
C THR A 709 1.50 54.27 73.19
N ASN A 710 0.34 54.64 72.63
CA ASN A 710 -0.80 55.12 73.40
C ASN A 710 -1.90 54.05 73.50
N TRP A 711 -2.22 53.66 74.74
CA TRP A 711 -3.28 52.71 75.07
C TRP A 711 -4.47 53.42 75.69
N ASP A 712 -5.67 53.07 75.24
CA ASP A 712 -6.92 53.50 75.87
C ASP A 712 -7.13 52.75 77.21
N GLN A 713 -8.09 53.23 78.00
CA GLN A 713 -8.45 52.61 79.27
C GLN A 713 -9.00 51.20 79.08
N TRP A 714 -8.83 50.36 80.11
CA TRP A 714 -9.48 49.05 80.18
C TRP A 714 -10.96 49.18 80.49
N HIS A 715 -11.79 48.43 79.77
CA HIS A 715 -13.21 48.29 80.03
C HIS A 715 -13.52 46.87 80.50
N GLN A 716 -14.26 46.72 81.59
CA GLN A 716 -14.72 45.43 82.10
C GLN A 716 -16.06 45.06 81.45
N TYR A 717 -16.14 43.84 80.92
CA TYR A 717 -17.38 43.23 80.46
C TYR A 717 -17.92 42.37 81.60
N LEU A 718 -18.96 42.85 82.26
CA LEU A 718 -19.57 42.14 83.38
C LEU A 718 -20.36 40.93 82.85
N ASN A 719 -20.01 39.73 83.31
CA ASN A 719 -20.83 38.55 83.10
C ASN A 719 -22.13 38.71 83.90
N LYS A 720 -23.25 38.84 83.19
CA LYS A 720 -24.57 38.76 83.83
C LYS A 720 -24.84 37.28 84.12
N THR A 721 -25.08 36.93 85.38
CA THR A 721 -25.54 35.58 85.74
C THR A 721 -26.84 35.31 84.98
N VAL A 722 -26.88 34.24 84.18
CA VAL A 722 -28.09 33.80 83.50
C VAL A 722 -28.88 32.89 84.42
#